data_AF-A0A7C2MTR1-F1
#
_entry.id   AF-A0A7C2MTR1-F1
#
_cell.length_a   1.000
_cell.length_b   1.000
_cell.length_c   1.000
_cell.angle_alpha   90.00
_cell.angle_beta   90.00
_cell.angle_gamma   90.00
#
_symmetry.space_group_name_H-M   'P 1'
#
loop_
_entity.id
_entity.type
_entity.pdbx_description
1 polymer ?
#
loop_
_entity_poly.entity_id
_entity_poly.type
_entity_poly.pdbx_seq_one_letter_code
_entity_poly.pdbx_strand_id
1 'polypeptide(L)'
;MTSYQPSGCGIFGVLRKAWATKIRGLDIIKAIERVRYRGSDKGAGFAVFNLEGLPQYRIKVFVEGSAAVDDIYKAIESCGLRLASGRVERSGNDKVHSLELRVYSDNIARLKKVVRDLNVVLWKRGVGRIYASGGSLDIYKGVGYPSDVASSHNIESVEGDMWLAHTRQPTNSPGHYPYWSHPFAATDIAVVHNGDLSSFGANMEFLESRGWGAFVGTDSEVIAMIFQELIDEGLDVEEAVEIMINPSRRLQALDPRVDYIYRNARLDGPFSVVIGYNSGDDLYMIVIADRFKLRPIVLGEDGERIYAASEENQIRELSPTARVWTLKPGYYMIASLKRGIISYGRPIEEVETFSSPPIFMPQNGFDIDARYVGYKDLDEEIARIAKGKRVIRVANVMGHRYIGISLPRRGLSGLRIELFGVAGNCLANLNENNHFYVFGNVGDDCGDTMHGGKIVVTGDARDVVAQTLQGGKIFIGGNAGNRVGIQMREYRDKRPYLVIGGGVDNYLGEYMAGGVIIILNSRGRSEPAGYYIGTGMIGGRIYIRGRVSPTRVGLQPSKTEMIRFLRAMLLVGYLDEKALDEMLGLSYIELIERLPGEASRYAKKLYEERVGMPSYEYRELMDDEIKELLPIMREYSEDLGHNYLDMQSDRYTVITPHKNLAEPN
;
A
#
# COMPACT_ATOMS: atom_id res chain seq x y z
N MET A 1 17.07 21.36 16.80
CA MET A 1 16.03 20.98 15.82
C MET A 1 16.61 19.94 14.91
N THR A 2 16.21 18.68 15.08
CA THR A 2 16.64 17.56 14.23
C THR A 2 16.11 17.80 12.82
N SER A 3 16.99 17.92 11.81
CA SER A 3 16.53 18.08 10.43
C SER A 3 15.90 16.77 9.96
N TYR A 4 14.59 16.78 9.70
CA TYR A 4 13.90 15.67 9.06
C TYR A 4 14.18 15.77 7.54
N GLN A 5 14.62 14.67 6.93
CA GLN A 5 14.53 14.54 5.47
C GLN A 5 13.25 13.75 5.20
N PRO A 6 12.21 14.40 4.65
CA PRO A 6 10.93 13.75 4.38
C PRO A 6 11.12 12.57 3.43
N SER A 7 10.41 11.46 3.70
CA SER A 7 10.47 10.24 2.88
C SER A 7 9.25 10.04 1.96
N GLY A 8 8.18 10.82 2.14
CA GLY A 8 6.96 10.75 1.32
C GLY A 8 5.72 11.29 2.03
N CYS A 9 4.51 11.04 1.53
CA CYS A 9 3.31 11.35 2.29
C CYS A 9 3.01 10.26 3.34
N GLY A 10 2.25 10.63 4.36
CA GLY A 10 1.63 9.70 5.31
C GLY A 10 0.12 9.89 5.29
N ILE A 11 -0.63 8.78 5.20
CA ILE A 11 -2.09 8.78 5.19
C ILE A 11 -2.64 7.91 6.31
N PHE A 12 -3.81 8.29 6.80
CA PHE A 12 -4.55 7.57 7.82
C PHE A 12 -6.05 7.66 7.54
N GLY A 13 -6.76 6.56 7.69
CA GLY A 13 -8.21 6.46 7.63
C GLY A 13 -8.70 5.59 8.77
N VAL A 14 -9.78 6.01 9.42
CA VAL A 14 -10.44 5.21 10.44
C VAL A 14 -11.95 5.40 10.36
N LEU A 15 -12.67 4.30 10.43
CA LEU A 15 -14.12 4.21 10.44
C LEU A 15 -14.55 3.46 11.70
N ARG A 16 -15.49 4.01 12.46
CA ARG A 16 -16.07 3.29 13.59
C ARG A 16 -17.03 2.19 13.10
N LYS A 17 -17.23 1.16 13.90
CA LYS A 17 -18.31 0.17 13.71
C LYS A 17 -19.63 0.78 14.21
N ALA A 18 -20.76 0.34 13.67
CA ALA A 18 -22.08 0.93 13.93
C ALA A 18 -22.42 1.10 15.42
N TRP A 19 -22.00 0.15 16.26
CA TRP A 19 -22.24 0.13 17.71
C TRP A 19 -21.22 0.94 18.53
N ALA A 20 -20.10 1.34 17.94
CA ALA A 20 -19.05 2.08 18.62
C ALA A 20 -19.39 3.58 18.68
N THR A 21 -18.81 4.27 19.66
CA THR A 21 -18.93 5.73 19.80
C THR A 21 -18.15 6.46 18.71
N LYS A 22 -18.45 7.75 18.53
CA LYS A 22 -17.70 8.61 17.61
C LYS A 22 -16.23 8.69 17.99
N ILE A 23 -15.39 8.76 16.97
CA ILE A 23 -13.93 8.80 17.13
C ILE A 23 -13.53 10.24 17.40
N ARG A 24 -12.71 10.43 18.44
CA ARG A 24 -12.22 11.75 18.87
C ARG A 24 -11.06 12.20 17.98
N GLY A 25 -11.03 13.48 17.63
CA GLY A 25 -9.96 14.07 16.83
C GLY A 25 -8.58 13.95 17.50
N LEU A 26 -8.52 13.96 18.84
CA LEU A 26 -7.27 13.70 19.58
C LEU A 26 -6.63 12.35 19.23
N ASP A 27 -7.44 11.32 19.02
CA ASP A 27 -6.94 9.99 18.64
C ASP A 27 -6.34 10.05 17.22
N ILE A 28 -6.99 10.77 16.29
CA ILE A 28 -6.50 10.95 14.92
C ILE A 28 -5.16 11.69 14.87
N ILE A 29 -5.01 12.74 15.68
CA ILE A 29 -3.77 13.53 15.78
C ILE A 29 -2.62 12.63 16.23
N LYS A 30 -2.82 11.83 17.29
CA LYS A 30 -1.80 10.90 17.77
C LYS A 30 -1.36 9.91 16.69
N ALA A 31 -2.32 9.34 15.97
CA ALA A 31 -2.04 8.36 14.92
C ALA A 31 -1.24 8.96 13.76
N ILE A 32 -1.62 10.12 13.21
CA ILE A 32 -0.92 10.72 12.07
C ILE A 32 0.46 11.30 12.45
N GLU A 33 0.62 11.79 13.69
CA GLU A 33 1.92 12.29 14.17
C GLU A 33 2.99 11.18 14.26
N ARG A 34 2.59 9.90 14.40
CA ARG A 34 3.53 8.77 14.35
C ARG A 34 4.30 8.67 13.04
N VAL A 35 3.74 9.22 11.96
CA VAL A 35 4.39 9.27 10.64
C VAL A 35 4.68 10.69 10.19
N ARG A 36 4.69 11.68 11.11
CA ARG A 36 5.04 13.08 10.83
C ARG A 36 6.31 13.19 10.00
N TYR A 37 7.31 12.38 10.33
CA TYR A 37 8.63 12.36 9.69
C TYR A 37 8.59 11.97 8.21
N ARG A 38 7.50 11.36 7.71
CA ARG A 38 7.34 11.09 6.28
C ARG A 38 7.19 12.40 5.52
N GLY A 39 6.32 13.29 6.01
CA GLY A 39 6.01 14.59 5.41
C GLY A 39 6.93 15.73 5.85
N SER A 40 6.62 16.92 5.35
CA SER A 40 7.23 18.20 5.73
C SER A 40 6.19 19.16 6.30
N ASP A 41 6.64 20.36 6.67
CA ASP A 41 5.80 21.49 7.09
C ASP A 41 4.93 22.09 5.97
N LYS A 42 4.92 21.48 4.78
CA LYS A 42 4.28 22.02 3.57
C LYS A 42 2.81 21.62 3.39
N GLY A 43 2.25 20.90 4.35
CA GLY A 43 0.81 20.68 4.39
C GLY A 43 0.38 19.49 5.21
N ALA A 44 -0.71 19.68 5.95
CA ALA A 44 -1.42 18.61 6.61
C ALA A 44 -2.92 18.93 6.63
N GLY A 45 -3.72 17.92 6.96
CA GLY A 45 -5.14 18.14 7.16
C GLY A 45 -5.89 16.89 7.55
N PHE A 46 -7.15 17.13 7.84
CA PHE A 46 -8.12 16.18 8.37
C PHE A 46 -9.45 16.35 7.63
N ALA A 47 -10.08 15.23 7.30
CA ALA A 47 -11.47 15.18 6.89
C ALA A 47 -12.24 14.38 7.95
N VAL A 48 -13.38 14.90 8.36
CA VAL A 48 -14.29 14.22 9.29
C VAL A 48 -15.67 14.09 8.66
N PHE A 49 -16.25 12.91 8.81
CA PHE A 49 -17.59 12.60 8.34
C PHE A 49 -18.51 12.27 9.51
N ASN A 50 -19.75 12.71 9.39
CA ASN A 50 -20.85 12.27 10.24
C ASN A 50 -22.01 11.77 9.36
N LEU A 51 -22.51 10.57 9.63
CA LEU A 51 -23.61 9.98 8.85
C LEU A 51 -24.86 10.85 8.96
N GLU A 52 -25.18 11.28 10.18
CA GLU A 52 -26.19 12.30 10.43
C GLU A 52 -25.67 13.64 9.89
N GLY A 53 -26.07 13.94 8.65
CA GLY A 53 -25.72 15.16 7.96
C GLY A 53 -26.30 16.40 8.64
N LEU A 54 -25.78 17.55 8.26
CA LEU A 54 -26.18 18.85 8.76
C LEU A 54 -27.52 19.25 8.11
N PRO A 55 -28.40 19.96 8.83
CA PRO A 55 -29.67 20.45 8.26
C PRO A 55 -29.49 21.38 7.04
N GLN A 56 -28.28 21.94 6.90
CA GLN A 56 -27.84 22.81 5.82
C GLN A 56 -26.54 22.25 5.26
N TYR A 57 -26.37 22.35 3.94
CA TYR A 57 -25.10 22.01 3.32
C TYR A 57 -24.02 23.01 3.72
N ARG A 58 -22.82 22.48 3.94
CA ARG A 58 -21.62 23.27 4.15
C ARG A 58 -20.88 23.44 2.83
N ILE A 59 -20.35 24.64 2.59
CA ILE A 59 -19.40 24.94 1.53
C ILE A 59 -18.21 25.64 2.18
N LYS A 60 -16.97 25.15 1.95
CA LYS A 60 -15.76 25.86 2.38
C LYS A 60 -14.98 26.39 1.18
N VAL A 61 -14.64 27.67 1.22
CA VAL A 61 -14.02 28.40 0.11
C VAL A 61 -12.73 29.04 0.60
N PHE A 62 -11.64 28.82 -0.12
CA PHE A 62 -10.45 29.65 0.04
C PHE A 62 -10.62 30.93 -0.76
N VAL A 63 -10.28 32.07 -0.15
CA VAL A 63 -10.47 33.41 -0.69
C VAL A 63 -9.18 34.20 -0.56
N GLU A 64 -8.76 34.90 -1.62
CA GLU A 64 -7.60 35.79 -1.58
C GLU A 64 -8.03 37.22 -1.18
N GLY A 65 -7.63 37.66 0.02
CA GLY A 65 -7.96 38.97 0.57
C GLY A 65 -9.41 39.12 1.09
N SER A 66 -9.61 40.07 2.00
CA SER A 66 -10.91 40.29 2.66
C SER A 66 -11.99 40.90 1.76
N ALA A 67 -11.60 41.65 0.72
CA ALA A 67 -12.51 42.33 -0.20
C ALA A 67 -13.29 41.39 -1.14
N ALA A 68 -12.89 40.12 -1.27
CA ALA A 68 -13.52 39.15 -2.17
C ALA A 68 -14.62 38.29 -1.49
N VAL A 69 -14.85 38.46 -0.19
CA VAL A 69 -15.86 37.69 0.56
C VAL A 69 -17.29 38.03 0.10
N ASP A 70 -17.59 39.32 -0.07
CA ASP A 70 -18.91 39.78 -0.54
C ASP A 70 -19.22 39.32 -1.97
N ASP A 71 -18.19 39.23 -2.81
CA ASP A 71 -18.30 38.72 -4.18
C ASP A 71 -18.66 37.22 -4.20
N ILE A 72 -18.16 36.44 -3.24
CA ILE A 72 -18.48 35.01 -3.11
C ILE A 72 -19.93 34.82 -2.64
N TYR A 73 -20.38 35.61 -1.67
CA TYR A 73 -21.79 35.59 -1.24
C TYR A 73 -22.73 35.86 -2.42
N LYS A 74 -22.48 36.94 -3.17
CA LYS A 74 -23.26 37.28 -4.37
C LYS A 74 -23.20 36.17 -5.43
N ALA A 75 -22.03 35.57 -5.67
CA ALA A 75 -21.88 34.50 -6.65
C ALA A 75 -22.74 33.27 -6.28
N ILE A 76 -22.75 32.87 -5.00
CA ILE A 76 -23.55 31.74 -4.51
C ILE A 76 -25.05 32.00 -4.66
N GLU A 77 -25.51 33.20 -4.28
CA GLU A 77 -26.91 33.60 -4.44
C GLU A 77 -27.31 33.67 -5.92
N SER A 78 -26.42 34.16 -6.79
CA SER A 78 -26.66 34.23 -8.24
C SER A 78 -26.83 32.85 -8.90
N CYS A 79 -26.21 31.82 -8.32
CA CYS A 79 -26.36 30.43 -8.74
C CYS A 79 -27.60 29.75 -8.12
N GLY A 80 -28.39 30.50 -7.34
CA GLY A 80 -29.66 30.06 -6.79
C GLY A 80 -29.56 29.20 -5.53
N LEU A 81 -28.42 29.22 -4.82
CA LEU A 81 -28.32 28.65 -3.47
C LEU A 81 -28.70 29.72 -2.45
N ARG A 82 -29.55 29.37 -1.49
CA ARG A 82 -29.95 30.31 -0.43
C ARG A 82 -28.96 30.24 0.72
N LEU A 83 -28.27 31.35 0.98
CA LEU A 83 -27.35 31.48 2.10
C LEU A 83 -28.12 31.43 3.44
N ALA A 84 -27.63 30.63 4.36
CA ALA A 84 -28.13 30.55 5.74
C ALA A 84 -27.23 31.34 6.70
N SER A 85 -25.91 31.13 6.60
CA SER A 85 -24.90 31.84 7.37
C SER A 85 -23.52 31.72 6.71
N GLY A 86 -22.59 32.59 7.12
CA GLY A 86 -21.20 32.52 6.71
C GLY A 86 -20.26 32.95 7.83
N ARG A 87 -19.11 32.29 7.92
CA ARG A 87 -18.08 32.53 8.93
C ARG A 87 -16.70 32.48 8.29
N VAL A 88 -15.90 33.50 8.52
CA VAL A 88 -14.49 33.50 8.14
C VAL A 88 -13.70 32.69 9.17
N GLU A 89 -13.05 31.63 8.69
CA GLU A 89 -12.03 30.87 9.40
C GLU A 89 -10.66 31.45 9.00
N ARG A 90 -9.91 31.98 9.97
CA ARG A 90 -8.53 32.40 9.70
C ARG A 90 -7.72 31.15 9.33
N SER A 91 -7.28 31.05 8.08
CA SER A 91 -6.18 30.17 7.75
C SER A 91 -4.90 30.81 8.31
N GLY A 92 -3.93 30.05 8.81
CA GLY A 92 -2.72 30.57 9.47
C GLY A 92 -1.78 31.42 8.58
N ASN A 93 -2.26 31.98 7.47
CA ASN A 93 -1.56 32.87 6.54
C ASN A 93 -2.45 34.09 6.24
N ASP A 94 -1.87 35.30 6.28
CA ASP A 94 -2.58 36.56 6.05
C ASP A 94 -3.11 36.74 4.60
N LYS A 95 -2.64 35.93 3.64
CA LYS A 95 -3.00 36.08 2.22
C LYS A 95 -4.24 35.30 1.77
N VAL A 96 -4.50 34.14 2.38
CA VAL A 96 -5.62 33.26 2.01
C VAL A 96 -6.47 33.02 3.24
N HIS A 97 -7.77 33.30 3.15
CA HIS A 97 -8.72 33.02 4.21
C HIS A 97 -9.61 31.84 3.83
N SER A 98 -10.02 31.05 4.82
CA SER A 98 -11.07 30.05 4.63
C SER A 98 -12.41 30.68 5.00
N LEU A 99 -13.43 30.49 4.18
CA LEU A 99 -14.79 30.95 4.40
C LEU A 99 -15.68 29.71 4.49
N GLU A 100 -16.23 29.45 5.68
CA GLU A 100 -17.29 28.45 5.85
C GLU A 100 -18.65 29.09 5.58
N LEU A 101 -19.42 28.48 4.69
CA LEU A 101 -20.75 28.91 4.31
C LEU A 101 -21.76 27.80 4.58
N ARG A 102 -22.93 28.18 5.07
CA ARG A 102 -24.09 27.31 5.21
C ARG A 102 -25.13 27.70 4.18
N VAL A 103 -25.59 26.73 3.40
CA VAL A 103 -26.54 26.96 2.31
C VAL A 103 -27.68 25.94 2.34
N TYR A 104 -28.85 26.40 1.92
CA TYR A 104 -29.96 25.53 1.58
C TYR A 104 -29.93 25.21 0.10
N SER A 105 -30.13 23.93 -0.23
CA SER A 105 -30.32 23.43 -1.60
C SER A 105 -31.43 22.40 -1.57
N ASP A 106 -32.24 22.36 -2.63
CA ASP A 106 -33.38 21.46 -2.72
C ASP A 106 -32.95 20.00 -2.87
N ASN A 107 -31.77 19.77 -3.48
CA ASN A 107 -31.14 18.46 -3.57
C ASN A 107 -29.62 18.57 -3.73
N ILE A 108 -28.95 17.42 -3.61
CA ILE A 108 -27.50 17.29 -3.72
C ILE A 108 -26.98 17.52 -5.15
N ALA A 109 -27.75 17.14 -6.17
CA ALA A 109 -27.35 17.30 -7.58
C ALA A 109 -27.22 18.79 -7.96
N ARG A 110 -28.14 19.62 -7.47
CA ARG A 110 -28.09 21.08 -7.62
C ARG A 110 -26.86 21.66 -6.91
N LEU A 111 -26.55 21.20 -5.69
CA LEU A 111 -25.35 21.61 -4.97
C LEU A 111 -24.07 21.27 -5.77
N LYS A 112 -23.94 20.02 -6.23
CA LYS A 112 -22.80 19.55 -7.05
C LYS A 112 -22.59 20.42 -8.28
N LYS A 113 -23.67 20.68 -9.03
CA LYS A 113 -23.64 21.53 -10.22
C LYS A 113 -23.17 22.95 -9.89
N VAL A 114 -23.75 23.58 -8.88
CA VAL A 114 -23.39 24.95 -8.48
C VAL A 114 -21.93 25.01 -8.01
N VAL A 115 -21.48 24.05 -7.22
CA VAL A 115 -20.07 23.97 -6.77
C VAL A 115 -19.13 23.87 -7.97
N ARG A 116 -19.43 23.01 -8.97
CA ARG A 116 -18.63 22.89 -10.19
C ARG A 116 -18.57 24.20 -10.97
N ASP A 117 -19.73 24.79 -11.25
CA ASP A 117 -19.83 26.02 -12.05
C ASP A 117 -19.13 27.20 -11.35
N LEU A 118 -19.31 27.35 -10.04
CA LEU A 118 -18.65 28.38 -9.24
C LEU A 118 -17.13 28.22 -9.22
N ASN A 119 -16.63 27.00 -9.09
CA ASN A 119 -15.19 26.78 -9.11
C ASN A 119 -14.54 27.22 -10.42
N VAL A 120 -15.20 26.99 -11.55
CA VAL A 120 -14.73 27.50 -12.85
C VAL A 120 -14.63 29.03 -12.85
N VAL A 121 -15.64 29.72 -12.31
CA VAL A 121 -15.66 31.17 -12.23
C VAL A 121 -14.60 31.71 -11.26
N LEU A 122 -14.56 31.18 -10.04
CA LEU A 122 -13.65 31.64 -8.98
C LEU A 122 -12.18 31.42 -9.36
N TRP A 123 -11.88 30.26 -9.94
CA TRP A 123 -10.53 29.91 -10.37
C TRP A 123 -10.04 30.77 -11.54
N LYS A 124 -10.86 30.94 -12.59
CA LYS A 124 -10.51 31.79 -13.75
C LYS A 124 -10.31 33.25 -13.37
N ARG A 125 -11.06 33.74 -12.37
CA ARG A 125 -10.91 35.12 -11.85
C ARG A 125 -9.75 35.26 -10.87
N GLY A 126 -9.15 34.15 -10.39
CA GLY A 126 -8.10 34.18 -9.38
C GLY A 126 -8.56 34.71 -8.03
N VAL A 127 -9.85 34.56 -7.69
CA VAL A 127 -10.44 35.14 -6.46
C VAL A 127 -10.69 34.10 -5.37
N GLY A 128 -10.69 32.81 -5.71
CA GLY A 128 -10.86 31.74 -4.73
C GLY A 128 -11.10 30.35 -5.31
N ARG A 129 -11.35 29.39 -4.41
CA ARG A 129 -11.65 27.99 -4.75
C ARG A 129 -12.49 27.33 -3.65
N ILE A 130 -13.62 26.72 -4.01
CA ILE A 130 -14.39 25.86 -3.09
C ILE A 130 -13.60 24.56 -2.91
N TYR A 131 -13.09 24.27 -1.73
CA TYR A 131 -12.26 23.08 -1.51
C TYR A 131 -12.98 21.95 -0.77
N ALA A 132 -14.18 22.21 -0.23
CA ALA A 132 -15.03 21.20 0.39
C ALA A 132 -16.51 21.60 0.25
N SER A 133 -17.37 20.61 0.06
CA SER A 133 -18.82 20.82 0.07
C SER A 133 -19.53 19.54 0.52
N GLY A 134 -20.71 19.67 1.13
CA GLY A 134 -21.51 18.51 1.51
C GLY A 134 -22.33 18.71 2.78
N GLY A 135 -23.15 17.71 3.09
CA GLY A 135 -23.96 17.68 4.32
C GLY A 135 -23.24 17.02 5.48
N SER A 136 -22.29 16.13 5.20
CA SER A 136 -21.69 15.24 6.20
C SER A 136 -20.20 15.47 6.44
N LEU A 137 -19.54 16.14 5.49
CA LEU A 137 -18.10 16.34 5.46
C LEU A 137 -17.69 17.68 6.08
N ASP A 138 -16.66 17.65 6.92
CA ASP A 138 -15.85 18.82 7.28
C ASP A 138 -14.38 18.57 6.92
N ILE A 139 -13.69 19.62 6.46
CA ILE A 139 -12.28 19.56 6.11
C ILE A 139 -11.53 20.69 6.80
N TYR A 140 -10.46 20.30 7.48
CA TYR A 140 -9.51 21.17 8.14
C TYR A 140 -8.15 20.93 7.53
N LYS A 141 -7.63 21.89 6.78
CA LYS A 141 -6.34 21.72 6.10
C LYS A 141 -5.58 23.03 6.03
N GLY A 142 -4.27 22.94 6.15
CA GLY A 142 -3.39 24.10 6.27
C GLY A 142 -1.96 23.78 5.87
N VAL A 143 -1.11 24.82 5.90
CA VAL A 143 0.35 24.68 5.84
C VAL A 143 0.85 24.47 7.27
N GLY A 144 1.75 23.51 7.46
CA GLY A 144 2.22 23.06 8.76
C GLY A 144 2.21 21.54 8.89
N TYR A 145 2.72 21.05 10.02
CA TYR A 145 2.60 19.64 10.39
C TYR A 145 1.19 19.33 10.92
N PRO A 146 0.80 18.04 11.03
CA PRO A 146 -0.52 17.68 11.53
C PRO A 146 -0.88 18.30 12.88
N SER A 147 0.05 18.35 13.84
CA SER A 147 -0.15 19.03 15.12
C SER A 147 -0.48 20.51 14.99
N ASP A 148 0.20 21.21 14.06
CA ASP A 148 0.04 22.65 13.89
C ASP A 148 -1.34 22.97 13.31
N VAL A 149 -1.77 22.19 12.33
CA VAL A 149 -3.10 22.29 11.70
C VAL A 149 -4.19 21.84 12.68
N ALA A 150 -3.93 20.84 13.51
CA ALA A 150 -4.88 20.36 14.50
C ALA A 150 -5.21 21.44 15.53
N SER A 151 -4.18 22.06 16.11
CA SER A 151 -4.36 23.09 17.13
C SER A 151 -4.98 24.38 16.56
N SER A 152 -4.69 24.75 15.30
CA SER A 152 -5.31 25.93 14.68
C SER A 152 -6.82 25.79 14.44
N HIS A 153 -7.29 24.55 14.31
CA HIS A 153 -8.70 24.22 14.07
C HIS A 153 -9.40 23.57 15.30
N ASN A 154 -8.70 23.47 16.45
CA ASN A 154 -9.22 22.85 17.68
C ASN A 154 -9.76 21.41 17.45
N ILE A 155 -9.04 20.64 16.64
CA ILE A 155 -9.43 19.28 16.23
C ILE A 155 -9.55 18.33 17.43
N GLU A 156 -8.83 18.60 18.52
CA GLU A 156 -8.90 17.80 19.75
C GLU A 156 -10.32 17.71 20.31
N SER A 157 -11.17 18.71 20.04
CA SER A 157 -12.56 18.79 20.50
C SER A 157 -13.60 18.22 19.54
N VAL A 158 -13.18 17.82 18.33
CA VAL A 158 -14.09 17.35 17.28
C VAL A 158 -14.24 15.84 17.37
N GLU A 159 -15.45 15.34 17.14
CA GLU A 159 -15.75 13.91 17.05
C GLU A 159 -16.45 13.60 15.72
N GLY A 160 -16.27 12.38 15.21
CA GLY A 160 -16.87 11.95 13.95
C GLY A 160 -16.99 10.45 13.80
N ASP A 161 -17.81 10.02 12.84
CA ASP A 161 -18.04 8.61 12.52
C ASP A 161 -16.88 8.02 11.70
N MET A 162 -16.27 8.85 10.84
CA MET A 162 -15.12 8.48 10.03
C MET A 162 -14.16 9.66 9.91
N TRP A 163 -12.86 9.36 9.90
CA TRP A 163 -11.79 10.34 9.76
C TRP A 163 -10.80 9.91 8.70
N LEU A 164 -10.34 10.88 7.92
CA LEU A 164 -9.13 10.77 7.10
C LEU A 164 -8.13 11.83 7.54
N ALA A 165 -6.85 11.50 7.58
CA ALA A 165 -5.77 12.43 7.91
C ALA A 165 -4.58 12.25 6.97
N HIS A 166 -3.85 13.34 6.77
CA HIS A 166 -2.72 13.36 5.85
C HIS A 166 -1.59 14.27 6.36
N THR A 167 -0.35 13.82 6.17
CA THR A 167 0.87 14.63 6.25
C THR A 167 1.61 14.59 4.91
N ARG A 168 2.01 15.76 4.40
CA ARG A 168 2.40 15.92 2.99
C ARG A 168 3.90 16.09 2.80
N GLN A 169 4.42 15.46 1.75
CA GLN A 169 5.68 15.87 1.12
C GLN A 169 5.42 16.33 -0.33
N PRO A 170 5.58 17.62 -0.66
CA PRO A 170 5.35 18.09 -2.03
C PRO A 170 6.42 17.56 -2.98
N THR A 171 6.00 16.96 -4.08
CA THR A 171 6.86 16.57 -5.21
C THR A 171 6.67 17.50 -6.40
N ASN A 172 5.41 17.84 -6.72
CA ASN A 172 5.05 18.52 -7.99
C ASN A 172 4.35 19.89 -7.81
N SER A 173 4.22 20.41 -6.59
CA SER A 173 3.56 21.70 -6.35
C SER A 173 4.32 22.58 -5.34
N PRO A 174 4.14 23.92 -5.35
CA PRO A 174 4.89 24.83 -4.48
C PRO A 174 4.66 24.62 -2.98
N GLY A 175 3.48 24.13 -2.56
CA GLY A 175 3.20 23.83 -1.15
C GLY A 175 3.19 25.05 -0.21
N HIS A 176 3.15 26.27 -0.75
CA HIS A 176 3.16 27.52 0.01
C HIS A 176 1.78 27.97 0.50
N TYR A 177 0.72 27.40 -0.07
CA TYR A 177 -0.66 27.76 0.21
C TYR A 177 -1.49 26.52 0.56
N PRO A 178 -2.55 26.66 1.39
CA PRO A 178 -3.39 25.55 1.83
C PRO A 178 -4.19 24.91 0.69
N TYR A 179 -4.28 25.55 -0.49
CA TYR A 179 -4.87 24.98 -1.70
C TYR A 179 -4.31 23.59 -2.04
N TRP A 180 -3.00 23.40 -1.86
CA TRP A 180 -2.32 22.15 -2.18
C TRP A 180 -2.22 21.18 -1.01
N SER A 181 -2.70 21.56 0.17
CA SER A 181 -2.77 20.63 1.30
C SER A 181 -3.89 19.63 1.09
N HIS A 182 -3.63 18.40 1.47
CA HIS A 182 -4.64 17.35 1.60
C HIS A 182 -5.44 17.52 2.89
N PRO A 183 -6.65 16.94 2.99
CA PRO A 183 -7.36 16.16 1.96
C PRO A 183 -7.87 17.00 0.78
N PHE A 184 -8.06 16.33 -0.36
CA PHE A 184 -8.82 16.86 -1.50
C PHE A 184 -10.23 16.29 -1.47
N ALA A 185 -11.18 17.00 -2.05
CA ALA A 185 -12.59 16.64 -1.91
C ALA A 185 -13.43 17.02 -3.12
N ALA A 186 -14.50 16.27 -3.26
CA ALA A 186 -15.67 16.61 -4.06
C ALA A 186 -16.87 16.78 -3.11
N THR A 187 -18.12 16.70 -3.58
CA THR A 187 -19.28 16.83 -2.68
C THR A 187 -19.48 15.55 -1.86
N ASP A 188 -19.38 15.66 -0.52
CA ASP A 188 -19.46 14.54 0.44
C ASP A 188 -18.47 13.39 0.15
N ILE A 189 -17.35 13.71 -0.50
CA ILE A 189 -16.24 12.81 -0.82
C ILE A 189 -14.94 13.49 -0.39
N ALA A 190 -14.07 12.77 0.31
CA ALA A 190 -12.72 13.22 0.63
C ALA A 190 -11.69 12.14 0.32
N VAL A 191 -10.51 12.56 -0.14
CA VAL A 191 -9.43 11.69 -0.59
C VAL A 191 -8.13 12.10 0.05
N VAL A 192 -7.44 11.10 0.62
CA VAL A 192 -6.02 11.19 1.01
C VAL A 192 -5.22 10.19 0.17
N HIS A 193 -4.06 10.61 -0.30
CA HIS A 193 -3.27 9.89 -1.30
C HIS A 193 -1.79 9.98 -0.95
N ASN A 194 -1.10 8.85 -1.05
CA ASN A 194 0.36 8.80 -1.02
C ASN A 194 0.84 8.18 -2.32
N GLY A 195 1.55 8.95 -3.15
CA GLY A 195 1.92 8.50 -4.47
C GLY A 195 2.02 9.61 -5.50
N ASP A 196 2.14 9.19 -6.75
CA ASP A 196 2.16 10.02 -7.95
C ASP A 196 1.48 9.26 -9.08
N LEU A 197 0.50 9.87 -9.74
CA LEU A 197 -0.25 9.23 -10.83
C LEU A 197 0.40 9.50 -12.19
N SER A 198 0.96 8.46 -12.81
CA SER A 198 1.43 8.55 -14.20
C SER A 198 0.28 8.67 -15.21
N SER A 199 -0.93 8.27 -14.80
CA SER A 199 -2.17 8.40 -15.59
C SER A 199 -2.80 9.79 -15.56
N PHE A 200 -2.22 10.76 -14.83
CA PHE A 200 -2.83 12.07 -14.54
C PHE A 200 -3.42 12.76 -15.79
N GLY A 201 -2.67 12.82 -16.90
CA GLY A 201 -3.15 13.43 -18.14
C GLY A 201 -4.39 12.73 -18.74
N ALA A 202 -4.41 11.39 -18.75
CA ALA A 202 -5.57 10.63 -19.24
C ALA A 202 -6.78 10.82 -18.30
N ASN A 203 -6.54 10.89 -17.00
CA ASN A 203 -7.55 11.12 -15.98
C ASN A 203 -8.19 12.52 -16.11
N MET A 204 -7.40 13.53 -16.43
CA MET A 204 -7.88 14.88 -16.72
C MET A 204 -8.77 14.90 -17.97
N GLU A 205 -8.32 14.30 -19.08
CA GLU A 205 -9.09 14.19 -20.32
C GLU A 205 -10.43 13.48 -20.12
N PHE A 206 -10.47 12.44 -19.27
CA PHE A 206 -11.71 11.76 -18.89
C PHE A 206 -12.72 12.72 -18.26
N LEU A 207 -12.27 13.53 -17.30
CA LEU A 207 -13.10 14.51 -16.59
C LEU A 207 -13.50 15.69 -17.49
N GLU A 208 -12.57 16.23 -18.28
CA GLU A 208 -12.82 17.35 -19.20
C GLU A 208 -13.86 16.97 -20.26
N SER A 209 -13.79 15.74 -20.80
CA SER A 209 -14.79 15.22 -21.74
C SER A 209 -16.21 15.15 -21.16
N ARG A 210 -16.33 15.21 -19.83
CA ARG A 210 -17.60 15.20 -19.07
C ARG A 210 -17.95 16.57 -18.49
N GLY A 211 -17.23 17.61 -18.89
CA GLY A 211 -17.51 19.00 -18.52
C GLY A 211 -16.94 19.43 -17.17
N TRP A 212 -16.00 18.68 -16.60
CA TRP A 212 -15.18 19.18 -15.50
C TRP A 212 -14.12 20.16 -16.02
N GLY A 213 -13.67 21.06 -15.16
CA GLY A 213 -12.64 22.05 -15.48
C GLY A 213 -12.14 22.78 -14.24
N ALA A 214 -11.21 23.71 -14.42
CA ALA A 214 -10.63 24.54 -13.35
C ALA A 214 -9.96 23.72 -12.22
N PHE A 215 -9.12 22.78 -12.63
CA PHE A 215 -8.31 21.95 -11.74
C PHE A 215 -7.20 22.77 -11.08
N VAL A 216 -6.95 22.47 -9.80
CA VAL A 216 -5.79 22.94 -9.04
C VAL A 216 -4.51 22.21 -9.48
N GLY A 217 -4.66 21.06 -10.14
CA GLY A 217 -3.57 20.32 -10.77
C GLY A 217 -2.90 19.32 -9.83
N THR A 218 -3.69 18.60 -9.03
CA THR A 218 -3.19 17.54 -8.15
C THR A 218 -3.90 16.22 -8.41
N ASP A 219 -3.16 15.11 -8.30
CA ASP A 219 -3.69 13.75 -8.47
C ASP A 219 -4.92 13.49 -7.60
N SER A 220 -4.87 13.94 -6.35
CA SER A 220 -5.91 13.65 -5.35
C SER A 220 -7.22 14.40 -5.62
N GLU A 221 -7.14 15.58 -6.22
CA GLU A 221 -8.32 16.28 -6.72
C GLU A 221 -9.00 15.47 -7.83
N VAL A 222 -8.20 15.03 -8.81
CA VAL A 222 -8.67 14.25 -9.95
C VAL A 222 -9.26 12.91 -9.51
N ILE A 223 -8.65 12.22 -8.54
CA ILE A 223 -9.21 10.99 -7.97
C ILE A 223 -10.60 11.23 -7.35
N ALA A 224 -10.76 12.30 -6.56
CA ALA A 224 -12.04 12.61 -5.92
C ALA A 224 -13.14 12.91 -6.95
N MET A 225 -12.78 13.63 -8.03
CA MET A 225 -13.70 13.96 -9.12
C MET A 225 -14.04 12.74 -9.98
N ILE A 226 -13.07 11.86 -10.29
CA ILE A 226 -13.34 10.60 -11.00
C ILE A 226 -14.32 9.76 -10.21
N PHE A 227 -14.07 9.57 -8.91
CA PHE A 227 -14.97 8.79 -8.08
C PHE A 227 -16.38 9.41 -8.06
N GLN A 228 -16.50 10.74 -7.90
CA GLN A 228 -17.81 11.40 -7.95
C GLN A 228 -18.50 11.18 -9.30
N GLU A 229 -17.78 11.34 -10.41
CA GLU A 229 -18.32 11.19 -11.76
C GLU A 229 -18.82 9.77 -12.02
N LEU A 230 -18.08 8.74 -11.62
CA LEU A 230 -18.50 7.35 -11.76
C LEU A 230 -19.78 7.05 -10.98
N ILE A 231 -19.89 7.56 -9.75
CA ILE A 231 -21.11 7.44 -8.94
C ILE A 231 -22.28 8.23 -9.55
N ASP A 232 -22.02 9.43 -10.08
CA ASP A 232 -23.03 10.27 -10.73
C ASP A 232 -23.55 9.66 -12.05
N GLU A 233 -22.74 8.85 -12.74
CA GLU A 233 -23.17 8.02 -13.87
C GLU A 233 -24.06 6.82 -13.47
N GLY A 234 -24.22 6.56 -12.16
CA GLY A 234 -25.11 5.53 -11.62
C GLY A 234 -24.43 4.20 -11.30
N LEU A 235 -23.09 4.14 -11.34
CA LEU A 235 -22.34 2.98 -10.88
C LEU A 235 -22.39 2.86 -9.36
N ASP A 236 -22.38 1.63 -8.86
CA ASP A 236 -22.21 1.41 -7.43
C ASP A 236 -20.76 1.63 -6.98
N VAL A 237 -20.54 1.59 -5.66
CA VAL A 237 -19.23 1.84 -5.06
C VAL A 237 -18.18 0.82 -5.51
N GLU A 238 -18.55 -0.46 -5.63
CA GLU A 238 -17.61 -1.52 -5.99
C GLU A 238 -17.26 -1.44 -7.48
N GLU A 239 -18.24 -1.23 -8.35
CA GLU A 239 -18.04 -1.00 -9.79
C GLU A 239 -17.11 0.19 -10.06
N ALA A 240 -17.32 1.32 -9.37
CA ALA A 240 -16.48 2.49 -9.49
C ALA A 240 -15.02 2.20 -9.06
N VAL A 241 -14.85 1.47 -7.96
CA VAL A 241 -13.54 1.08 -7.44
C VAL A 241 -12.80 0.12 -8.38
N GLU A 242 -13.49 -0.85 -8.95
CA GLU A 242 -12.92 -1.80 -9.93
C GLU A 242 -12.43 -1.11 -11.20
N ILE A 243 -13.15 -0.09 -11.66
CA ILE A 243 -12.71 0.77 -12.76
C ILE A 243 -11.45 1.54 -12.38
N MET A 244 -11.42 2.17 -11.20
CA MET A 244 -10.32 3.04 -10.78
C MET A 244 -9.01 2.28 -10.50
N ILE A 245 -9.07 1.10 -9.88
CA ILE A 245 -7.86 0.36 -9.45
C ILE A 245 -7.02 -0.17 -10.61
N ASN A 246 -7.58 -0.25 -11.83
CA ASN A 246 -6.87 -0.67 -13.04
C ASN A 246 -6.20 -2.05 -12.89
N PRO A 247 -6.99 -3.12 -12.67
CA PRO A 247 -6.44 -4.44 -12.46
C PRO A 247 -5.60 -4.90 -13.66
N SER A 248 -4.66 -5.81 -13.42
CA SER A 248 -3.79 -6.30 -14.49
C SER A 248 -4.63 -6.96 -15.59
N ARG A 249 -4.56 -6.42 -16.82
CA ARG A 249 -5.18 -7.05 -18.00
C ARG A 249 -4.69 -8.49 -18.26
N ARG A 250 -3.58 -8.92 -17.64
CA ARG A 250 -3.09 -10.31 -17.70
C ARG A 250 -3.86 -11.24 -16.77
N LEU A 251 -4.36 -10.74 -15.64
CA LEU A 251 -4.88 -11.55 -14.53
C LEU A 251 -6.37 -11.34 -14.26
N GLN A 252 -6.85 -10.10 -14.37
CA GLN A 252 -8.22 -9.67 -14.08
C GLN A 252 -8.60 -8.59 -15.10
N ALA A 253 -9.16 -9.01 -16.22
CA ALA A 253 -9.65 -8.09 -17.23
C ALA A 253 -11.09 -7.68 -16.91
N LEU A 254 -11.34 -6.38 -16.82
CA LEU A 254 -12.70 -5.85 -16.91
C LEU A 254 -13.35 -6.27 -18.23
N ASP A 255 -14.68 -6.27 -18.28
CA ASP A 255 -15.42 -6.44 -19.52
C ASP A 255 -14.84 -5.51 -20.61
N PRO A 256 -14.57 -5.98 -21.84
CA PRO A 256 -13.91 -5.18 -22.86
C PRO A 256 -14.59 -3.85 -23.19
N ARG A 257 -15.93 -3.79 -23.09
CA ARG A 257 -16.69 -2.56 -23.32
C ARG A 257 -16.51 -1.60 -22.15
N VAL A 258 -16.58 -2.09 -20.92
CA VAL A 258 -16.29 -1.29 -19.71
C VAL A 258 -14.85 -0.78 -19.74
N ASP A 259 -13.87 -1.64 -20.07
CA ASP A 259 -12.46 -1.22 -20.24
C ASP A 259 -12.36 -0.09 -21.26
N TYR A 260 -13.00 -0.25 -22.42
CA TYR A 260 -12.96 0.79 -23.44
C TYR A 260 -13.58 2.11 -22.99
N ILE A 261 -14.78 2.10 -22.41
CA ILE A 261 -15.50 3.32 -22.01
C ILE A 261 -14.73 4.08 -20.92
N TYR A 262 -14.21 3.36 -19.91
CA TYR A 262 -13.60 3.94 -18.72
C TYR A 262 -12.07 3.86 -18.67
N ARG A 263 -11.41 3.53 -19.79
CA ARG A 263 -9.95 3.40 -19.89
C ARG A 263 -9.17 4.58 -19.30
N ASN A 264 -9.73 5.79 -19.42
CA ASN A 264 -9.10 7.02 -18.97
C ASN A 264 -9.46 7.39 -17.51
N ALA A 265 -10.40 6.69 -16.85
CA ALA A 265 -10.70 6.84 -15.42
C ALA A 265 -9.77 5.98 -14.52
N ARG A 266 -9.05 5.04 -15.14
CA ARG A 266 -8.12 4.14 -14.48
C ARG A 266 -6.93 4.89 -13.91
N LEU A 267 -6.54 4.52 -12.70
CA LEU A 267 -5.35 5.05 -12.06
C LEU A 267 -4.14 4.17 -12.40
N ASP A 268 -3.01 4.80 -12.69
CA ASP A 268 -1.72 4.12 -12.88
C ASP A 268 -0.59 4.98 -12.29
N GLY A 269 0.54 4.34 -12.01
CA GLY A 269 1.63 4.91 -11.22
C GLY A 269 1.63 4.42 -9.77
N PRO A 270 2.65 4.78 -8.98
CA PRO A 270 2.76 4.38 -7.58
C PRO A 270 1.74 5.13 -6.71
N PHE A 271 0.73 4.45 -6.16
CA PHE A 271 -0.25 5.10 -5.28
C PHE A 271 -0.84 4.17 -4.20
N SER A 272 -1.18 4.78 -3.07
CA SER A 272 -2.13 4.28 -2.09
C SER A 272 -3.12 5.39 -1.75
N VAL A 273 -4.40 5.09 -1.76
CA VAL A 273 -5.48 6.06 -1.60
C VAL A 273 -6.49 5.56 -0.58
N VAL A 274 -6.95 6.47 0.29
CA VAL A 274 -8.15 6.26 1.10
C VAL A 274 -9.21 7.28 0.68
N ILE A 275 -10.38 6.79 0.30
CA ILE A 275 -11.55 7.58 -0.08
C ILE A 275 -12.60 7.43 1.02
N GLY A 276 -13.04 8.55 1.56
CA GLY A 276 -14.22 8.64 2.43
C GLY A 276 -15.38 9.16 1.61
N TYR A 277 -16.51 8.47 1.66
CA TYR A 277 -17.70 8.81 0.88
C TYR A 277 -18.97 8.67 1.71
N ASN A 278 -19.86 9.65 1.64
CA ASN A 278 -21.23 9.51 2.13
C ASN A 278 -22.22 9.38 0.98
N SER A 279 -22.90 8.24 0.94
CA SER A 279 -23.96 7.94 -0.04
C SER A 279 -25.30 8.63 0.25
N GLY A 280 -25.44 9.26 1.41
CA GLY A 280 -26.67 9.79 1.97
C GLY A 280 -27.33 8.85 2.98
N ASP A 281 -27.18 7.54 2.79
CA ASP A 281 -27.69 6.52 3.73
C ASP A 281 -26.57 5.84 4.53
N ASP A 282 -25.35 5.82 4.02
CA ASP A 282 -24.23 5.10 4.63
C ASP A 282 -22.88 5.78 4.35
N LEU A 283 -21.92 5.55 5.24
CA LEU A 283 -20.53 6.01 5.11
C LEU A 283 -19.64 4.87 4.64
N TYR A 284 -18.86 5.14 3.60
CA TYR A 284 -17.89 4.21 3.03
C TYR A 284 -16.46 4.71 3.25
N MET A 285 -15.62 3.81 3.77
CA MET A 285 -14.17 3.95 3.72
C MET A 285 -13.63 2.96 2.70
N ILE A 286 -13.02 3.48 1.64
CA ILE A 286 -12.52 2.71 0.51
C ILE A 286 -11.01 2.89 0.46
N VAL A 287 -10.28 1.78 0.30
CA VAL A 287 -8.83 1.77 0.21
C VAL A 287 -8.41 1.08 -1.06
N ILE A 288 -7.65 1.78 -1.90
CA ILE A 288 -7.09 1.24 -3.14
C ILE A 288 -5.58 1.49 -3.19
N ALA A 289 -4.87 0.58 -3.84
CA ALA A 289 -3.44 0.73 -4.09
C ALA A 289 -3.12 0.28 -5.51
N ASP A 290 -2.00 0.77 -6.04
CA ASP A 290 -1.54 0.40 -7.37
C ASP A 290 -1.27 -1.12 -7.46
N ARG A 291 -1.42 -1.68 -8.66
CA ARG A 291 -1.28 -3.14 -8.88
C ARG A 291 0.12 -3.70 -8.58
N PHE A 292 1.12 -2.84 -8.48
CA PHE A 292 2.49 -3.21 -8.11
C PHE A 292 2.79 -2.93 -6.64
N LYS A 293 1.84 -2.32 -5.91
CA LYS A 293 1.91 -1.96 -4.50
C LYS A 293 3.23 -1.23 -4.18
N LEU A 294 3.50 -0.15 -4.91
CA LEU A 294 4.73 0.63 -4.81
C LEU A 294 4.69 1.63 -3.65
N ARG A 295 3.51 1.83 -3.06
CA ARG A 295 3.31 2.63 -1.85
C ARG A 295 2.71 1.76 -0.76
N PRO A 296 3.20 1.89 0.48
CA PRO A 296 2.71 1.05 1.56
C PRO A 296 1.31 1.49 1.98
N ILE A 297 0.52 0.49 2.37
CA ILE A 297 -0.75 0.66 3.03
C ILE A 297 -1.03 -0.60 3.86
N VAL A 298 -1.41 -0.37 5.10
CA VAL A 298 -1.69 -1.37 6.12
C VAL A 298 -3.15 -1.21 6.53
N LEU A 299 -3.87 -2.33 6.57
CA LEU A 299 -5.25 -2.40 7.01
C LEU A 299 -5.30 -2.97 8.42
N GLY A 300 -6.35 -2.63 9.16
CA GLY A 300 -6.57 -3.25 10.45
C GLY A 300 -8.01 -3.15 10.93
N GLU A 301 -8.33 -3.93 11.95
CA GLU A 301 -9.57 -3.78 12.69
C GLU A 301 -9.42 -4.22 14.14
N ASP A 302 -10.27 -3.66 15.00
CA ASP A 302 -10.49 -4.13 16.36
C ASP A 302 -12.00 -4.26 16.66
N GLY A 303 -12.37 -4.36 17.94
CA GLY A 303 -13.77 -4.50 18.35
C GLY A 303 -14.66 -3.30 17.99
N GLU A 304 -14.08 -2.12 17.73
CA GLU A 304 -14.82 -0.87 17.57
C GLU A 304 -14.54 -0.14 16.26
N ARG A 305 -13.40 -0.42 15.60
CA ARG A 305 -12.87 0.42 14.53
C ARG A 305 -12.25 -0.41 13.41
N ILE A 306 -12.25 0.19 12.23
CA ILE A 306 -11.62 -0.30 11.00
C ILE A 306 -10.62 0.76 10.53
N TYR A 307 -9.42 0.35 10.14
CA TYR A 307 -8.27 1.23 9.92
C TYR A 307 -7.64 1.03 8.54
N ALA A 308 -7.07 2.12 8.01
CA ALA A 308 -6.16 2.13 6.89
C ALA A 308 -5.02 3.11 7.18
N ALA A 309 -3.76 2.70 7.06
CA ALA A 309 -2.62 3.51 7.47
C ALA A 309 -1.41 3.30 6.56
N SER A 310 -0.57 4.32 6.35
CA SER A 310 0.71 4.14 5.67
C SER A 310 1.64 3.17 6.41
N GLU A 311 1.56 3.14 7.74
CA GLU A 311 2.37 2.27 8.60
C GLU A 311 1.55 1.69 9.76
N GLU A 312 1.92 0.49 10.20
CA GLU A 312 1.22 -0.23 11.27
C GLU A 312 1.27 0.53 12.62
N ASN A 313 2.33 1.30 12.89
CA ASN A 313 2.45 2.06 14.14
C ASN A 313 1.31 3.07 14.36
N GLN A 314 0.71 3.59 13.28
CA GLN A 314 -0.45 4.49 13.37
C GLN A 314 -1.68 3.76 13.92
N ILE A 315 -1.88 2.50 13.52
CA ILE A 315 -2.97 1.65 14.01
C ILE A 315 -2.69 1.25 15.46
N ARG A 316 -1.45 0.81 15.75
CA ARG A 316 -1.05 0.36 17.09
C ARG A 316 -1.10 1.47 18.14
N GLU A 317 -0.92 2.73 17.74
CA GLU A 317 -1.10 3.89 18.63
C GLU A 317 -2.52 3.96 19.20
N LEU A 318 -3.52 3.58 18.41
CA LEU A 318 -4.93 3.61 18.84
C LEU A 318 -5.39 2.27 19.41
N SER A 319 -4.82 1.18 18.89
CA SER A 319 -5.23 -0.17 19.22
C SER A 319 -4.03 -1.12 19.16
N PRO A 320 -3.30 -1.29 20.28
CA PRO A 320 -2.14 -2.17 20.34
C PRO A 320 -2.46 -3.62 19.96
N THR A 321 -3.71 -4.06 20.17
CA THR A 321 -4.19 -5.42 19.92
C THR A 321 -4.95 -5.59 18.62
N ALA A 322 -5.06 -4.56 17.76
CA ALA A 322 -5.76 -4.67 16.48
C ALA A 322 -5.22 -5.84 15.64
N ARG A 323 -6.11 -6.51 14.91
CA ARG A 323 -5.68 -7.41 13.83
C ARG A 323 -5.22 -6.53 12.67
N VAL A 324 -4.07 -6.85 12.08
CA VAL A 324 -3.44 -6.04 11.04
C VAL A 324 -3.06 -6.93 9.86
N TRP A 325 -3.35 -6.47 8.64
CA TRP A 325 -2.98 -7.13 7.40
C TRP A 325 -2.66 -6.11 6.30
N THR A 326 -2.28 -6.58 5.12
CA THR A 326 -1.96 -5.71 3.97
C THR A 326 -2.91 -5.96 2.80
N LEU A 327 -3.11 -4.94 1.96
CA LEU A 327 -3.72 -5.12 0.65
C LEU A 327 -2.87 -6.05 -0.21
N LYS A 328 -3.53 -6.97 -0.93
CA LYS A 328 -2.90 -7.75 -2.00
C LYS A 328 -2.71 -6.83 -3.22
N PRO A 329 -1.63 -6.97 -4.01
CA PRO A 329 -1.42 -6.08 -5.15
C PRO A 329 -2.57 -6.16 -6.16
N GLY A 330 -3.16 -5.00 -6.49
CA GLY A 330 -4.31 -4.88 -7.39
C GLY A 330 -5.68 -5.17 -6.76
N TYR A 331 -5.74 -5.31 -5.43
CA TYR A 331 -6.98 -5.49 -4.68
C TYR A 331 -7.33 -4.20 -3.93
N TYR A 332 -8.60 -4.12 -3.50
CA TYR A 332 -9.17 -2.99 -2.78
C TYR A 332 -9.89 -3.43 -1.52
N MET A 333 -10.02 -2.53 -0.56
CA MET A 333 -10.84 -2.72 0.64
C MET A 333 -12.00 -1.73 0.61
N ILE A 334 -13.19 -2.20 0.97
CA ILE A 334 -14.40 -1.38 1.13
C ILE A 334 -14.99 -1.73 2.49
N ALA A 335 -15.14 -0.72 3.34
CA ALA A 335 -15.89 -0.81 4.58
C ALA A 335 -17.04 0.19 4.60
N SER A 336 -18.14 -0.23 5.22
CA SER A 336 -19.36 0.52 5.42
C SER A 336 -19.63 0.66 6.92
N LEU A 337 -20.12 1.83 7.34
CA LEU A 337 -20.48 2.06 8.74
C LEU A 337 -21.58 1.09 9.18
N LYS A 338 -22.61 0.91 8.33
CA LYS A 338 -23.76 0.03 8.63
C LYS A 338 -23.48 -1.45 8.44
N ARG A 339 -22.68 -1.82 7.44
CA ARG A 339 -22.48 -3.22 6.99
C ARG A 339 -21.16 -3.83 7.45
N GLY A 340 -20.23 -3.05 8.00
CA GLY A 340 -18.88 -3.51 8.32
C GLY A 340 -17.99 -3.61 7.08
N ILE A 341 -16.98 -4.49 7.12
CA ILE A 341 -16.08 -4.69 5.99
C ILE A 341 -16.80 -5.51 4.91
N ILE A 342 -16.97 -4.93 3.73
CA ILE A 342 -17.58 -5.56 2.55
C ILE A 342 -16.53 -6.34 1.76
N SER A 343 -15.37 -5.71 1.54
CA SER A 343 -14.21 -6.32 0.89
C SER A 343 -12.97 -6.09 1.74
N TYR A 344 -12.24 -7.16 2.06
CA TYR A 344 -11.07 -7.12 2.97
C TYR A 344 -9.76 -6.77 2.26
N GLY A 345 -9.75 -6.63 0.92
CA GLY A 345 -8.50 -6.42 0.18
C GLY A 345 -7.66 -7.68 -0.05
N ARG A 346 -8.17 -8.82 0.41
CA ARG A 346 -7.72 -10.19 0.14
C ARG A 346 -8.82 -11.15 0.64
N PRO A 347 -8.81 -12.43 0.24
CA PRO A 347 -9.72 -13.43 0.80
C PRO A 347 -9.61 -13.50 2.33
N ILE A 348 -10.73 -13.74 3.03
CA ILE A 348 -10.80 -13.68 4.49
C ILE A 348 -9.92 -14.73 5.17
N GLU A 349 -9.83 -15.91 4.58
CA GLU A 349 -8.95 -17.00 4.99
C GLU A 349 -7.48 -16.58 4.96
N GLU A 350 -7.07 -15.71 4.01
CA GLU A 350 -5.72 -15.15 4.01
C GLU A 350 -5.53 -14.11 5.13
N VAL A 351 -6.56 -13.32 5.48
CA VAL A 351 -6.50 -12.35 6.60
C VAL A 351 -6.24 -13.08 7.91
N GLU A 352 -6.87 -14.23 8.13
CA GLU A 352 -6.70 -15.04 9.34
C GLU A 352 -5.30 -15.64 9.48
N THR A 353 -4.54 -15.72 8.37
CA THR A 353 -3.14 -16.17 8.41
C THR A 353 -2.16 -15.09 8.87
N PHE A 354 -2.57 -13.84 9.09
CA PHE A 354 -1.68 -12.81 9.65
C PHE A 354 -1.41 -13.07 11.12
N SER A 355 -0.24 -12.62 11.59
CA SER A 355 0.26 -12.93 12.92
C SER A 355 -0.49 -12.17 14.02
N SER A 356 -0.53 -12.78 15.20
CA SER A 356 -1.09 -12.17 16.40
C SER A 356 -0.41 -10.85 16.75
N PRO A 357 -1.03 -9.99 17.58
CA PRO A 357 -0.44 -8.73 17.99
C PRO A 357 0.98 -8.88 18.57
N PRO A 358 1.88 -7.90 18.30
CA PRO A 358 3.25 -7.90 18.80
C PRO A 358 3.36 -7.91 20.32
N ILE A 359 4.51 -8.38 20.82
CA ILE A 359 4.90 -8.24 22.22
C ILE A 359 5.74 -6.96 22.34
N PHE A 360 5.23 -5.94 23.02
CA PHE A 360 5.95 -4.67 23.21
C PHE A 360 6.86 -4.64 24.44
N MET A 361 6.56 -5.45 25.46
CA MET A 361 7.29 -5.46 26.72
C MET A 361 7.90 -6.85 26.98
N PRO A 362 9.24 -6.95 27.13
CA PRO A 362 9.88 -8.20 27.50
C PRO A 362 9.61 -8.56 28.97
N GLN A 363 9.54 -9.86 29.28
CA GLN A 363 9.42 -10.35 30.66
C GLN A 363 10.72 -10.18 31.45
N ASN A 364 11.88 -10.29 30.80
CA ASN A 364 13.21 -10.33 31.45
C ASN A 364 13.91 -8.96 31.49
N GLY A 365 13.15 -7.86 31.55
CA GLY A 365 13.67 -6.50 31.50
C GLY A 365 14.16 -6.06 30.12
N PHE A 366 14.48 -4.77 30.00
CA PHE A 366 14.95 -4.13 28.77
C PHE A 366 16.07 -3.12 29.06
N ASP A 367 16.75 -2.71 28.00
CA ASP A 367 17.88 -1.77 28.06
C ASP A 367 17.50 -0.40 27.54
N ILE A 368 16.62 -0.36 26.55
CA ILE A 368 16.11 0.84 25.91
C ILE A 368 14.58 0.75 25.90
N ASP A 369 13.92 1.81 26.35
CA ASP A 369 12.49 2.02 26.11
C ASP A 369 12.32 2.96 24.91
N ALA A 370 11.96 2.40 23.76
CA ALA A 370 11.90 3.15 22.51
C ALA A 370 10.78 4.20 22.47
N ARG A 371 9.85 4.24 23.45
CA ARG A 371 8.80 5.28 23.50
C ARG A 371 9.38 6.69 23.56
N TYR A 372 10.55 6.84 24.16
CA TYR A 372 11.19 8.13 24.43
C TYR A 372 12.37 8.42 23.50
N VAL A 373 12.55 7.61 22.45
CA VAL A 373 13.70 7.70 21.55
C VAL A 373 13.17 7.97 20.14
N GLY A 374 13.77 8.93 19.43
CA GLY A 374 13.44 9.18 18.03
C GLY A 374 13.91 8.02 17.14
N TYR A 375 13.27 7.84 15.98
CA TYR A 375 13.68 6.76 15.05
C TYR A 375 15.14 6.87 14.59
N LYS A 376 15.71 8.08 14.51
CA LYS A 376 17.12 8.32 14.16
C LYS A 376 18.07 8.00 15.31
N ASP A 377 17.60 8.20 16.54
CA ASP A 377 18.43 8.17 17.74
C ASP A 377 18.53 6.74 18.29
N LEU A 378 17.56 5.87 17.98
CA LEU A 378 17.53 4.50 18.48
C LEU A 378 18.76 3.70 18.06
N ASP A 379 19.22 3.85 16.81
CA ASP A 379 20.41 3.17 16.33
C ASP A 379 21.68 3.65 17.07
N GLU A 380 21.73 4.93 17.45
CA GLU A 380 22.84 5.48 18.23
C GLU A 380 22.84 4.97 19.67
N GLU A 381 21.66 4.85 20.26
CA GLU A 381 21.48 4.35 21.61
C GLU A 381 21.84 2.86 21.71
N ILE A 382 21.43 2.06 20.72
CA ILE A 382 21.89 0.67 20.57
C ILE A 382 23.42 0.64 20.47
N ALA A 383 24.03 1.48 19.63
CA ALA A 383 25.48 1.53 19.48
C ALA A 383 26.21 1.95 20.77
N ARG A 384 25.61 2.83 21.59
CA ARG A 384 26.15 3.24 22.89
C ARG A 384 26.21 2.07 23.86
N ILE A 385 25.10 1.32 23.97
CA ILE A 385 24.99 0.16 24.86
C ILE A 385 25.88 -1.01 24.39
N ALA A 386 26.00 -1.19 23.07
CA ALA A 386 26.83 -2.22 22.45
C ALA A 386 28.32 -2.19 22.85
N LYS A 387 28.81 -1.06 23.37
CA LYS A 387 30.18 -0.94 23.89
C LYS A 387 30.40 -1.77 25.16
N GLY A 388 29.36 -1.95 25.98
CA GLY A 388 29.44 -2.63 27.27
C GLY A 388 28.88 -4.04 27.28
N LYS A 389 28.07 -4.43 26.28
CA LYS A 389 27.47 -5.76 26.20
C LYS A 389 27.06 -6.15 24.78
N ARG A 390 26.84 -7.46 24.61
CA ARG A 390 26.52 -8.06 23.30
C ARG A 390 25.05 -8.36 23.09
N VAL A 391 24.25 -8.49 24.15
CA VAL A 391 22.80 -8.67 24.07
C VAL A 391 22.11 -7.37 24.46
N ILE A 392 21.27 -6.83 23.57
CA ILE A 392 20.60 -5.55 23.74
C ILE A 392 19.10 -5.75 23.54
N ARG A 393 18.30 -5.35 24.52
CA ARG A 393 16.84 -5.47 24.52
C ARG A 393 16.19 -4.11 24.40
N VAL A 394 15.34 -3.94 23.39
CA VAL A 394 14.62 -2.70 23.12
C VAL A 394 13.13 -2.96 23.25
N ALA A 395 12.52 -2.36 24.27
CA ALA A 395 11.08 -2.41 24.49
C ALA A 395 10.35 -1.32 23.68
N ASN A 396 9.06 -1.56 23.43
CA ASN A 396 8.12 -0.61 22.85
C ASN A 396 8.54 -0.03 21.48
N VAL A 397 9.16 -0.86 20.64
CA VAL A 397 9.52 -0.46 19.28
C VAL A 397 8.24 -0.22 18.48
N MET A 398 8.03 1.00 18.00
CA MET A 398 6.78 1.40 17.33
C MET A 398 7.02 2.17 16.02
N GLY A 399 7.51 1.46 14.99
CA GLY A 399 7.80 2.01 13.66
C GLY A 399 9.15 2.73 13.56
N HIS A 400 10.10 2.44 14.46
CA HIS A 400 11.44 3.00 14.36
C HIS A 400 12.14 2.43 13.13
N ARG A 401 12.62 3.31 12.25
CA ARG A 401 13.23 2.95 10.96
C ARG A 401 14.75 2.84 11.09
N TYR A 402 15.36 2.18 10.11
CA TYR A 402 16.82 2.13 9.95
C TYR A 402 17.56 1.50 11.13
N ILE A 403 16.87 0.73 11.98
CA ILE A 403 17.48 0.08 13.14
C ILE A 403 18.57 -0.87 12.65
N GLY A 404 19.79 -0.71 13.15
CA GLY A 404 20.93 -1.57 12.82
C GLY A 404 21.80 -1.09 11.67
N ILE A 405 21.34 -0.13 10.85
CA ILE A 405 22.02 0.23 9.59
C ILE A 405 23.43 0.80 9.80
N SER A 406 23.66 1.53 10.90
CA SER A 406 24.95 2.17 11.14
C SER A 406 25.91 1.32 11.97
N LEU A 407 25.47 0.17 12.50
CA LEU A 407 26.30 -0.67 13.36
C LEU A 407 27.56 -1.19 12.65
N PRO A 408 27.50 -1.72 11.41
CA PRO A 408 28.69 -2.19 10.70
C PRO A 408 29.73 -1.08 10.48
N ARG A 409 29.29 0.11 10.00
CA ARG A 409 30.21 1.24 9.79
C ARG A 409 30.86 1.75 11.09
N ARG A 410 30.22 1.50 12.24
CA ARG A 410 30.74 1.82 13.57
C ARG A 410 31.68 0.73 14.12
N GLY A 411 31.95 -0.33 13.34
CA GLY A 411 32.77 -1.48 13.76
C GLY A 411 32.08 -2.39 14.77
N LEU A 412 30.75 -2.30 14.90
CA LEU A 412 29.97 -3.11 15.83
C LEU A 412 29.48 -4.38 15.13
N SER A 413 29.94 -5.52 15.65
CA SER A 413 29.71 -6.86 15.08
C SER A 413 29.44 -7.88 16.19
N GLY A 414 28.76 -8.98 15.84
CA GLY A 414 28.42 -10.06 16.77
C GLY A 414 27.45 -9.67 17.88
N LEU A 415 26.60 -8.66 17.65
CA LEU A 415 25.56 -8.25 18.58
C LEU A 415 24.31 -9.10 18.40
N ARG A 416 23.61 -9.36 19.50
CA ARG A 416 22.23 -9.86 19.52
C ARG A 416 21.31 -8.71 19.95
N ILE A 417 20.43 -8.29 19.07
CA ILE A 417 19.50 -7.17 19.29
C ILE A 417 18.08 -7.73 19.29
N GLU A 418 17.42 -7.63 20.42
CA GLU A 418 16.04 -8.09 20.65
C GLU A 418 15.11 -6.88 20.64
N LEU A 419 14.20 -6.83 19.68
CA LEU A 419 13.26 -5.74 19.45
C LEU A 419 11.84 -6.22 19.77
N PHE A 420 11.18 -5.55 20.72
CA PHE A 420 9.82 -5.88 21.16
C PHE A 420 8.84 -4.85 20.62
N GLY A 421 7.98 -5.27 19.69
CA GLY A 421 6.98 -4.42 19.03
C GLY A 421 7.04 -4.50 17.51
N VAL A 422 6.79 -3.37 16.85
CA VAL A 422 6.82 -3.22 15.38
C VAL A 422 8.06 -2.46 14.97
N ALA A 423 9.02 -3.12 14.31
CA ALA A 423 10.14 -2.42 13.69
C ALA A 423 9.67 -1.73 12.39
N GLY A 424 10.11 -0.49 12.16
CA GLY A 424 9.79 0.26 10.95
C GLY A 424 10.61 -0.21 9.75
N ASN A 425 10.53 0.55 8.66
CA ASN A 425 11.21 0.21 7.41
C ASN A 425 12.74 0.19 7.56
N CYS A 426 13.39 -0.56 6.66
CA CYS A 426 14.85 -0.62 6.54
C CYS A 426 15.54 -1.22 7.78
N LEU A 427 14.88 -2.15 8.47
CA LEU A 427 15.49 -2.89 9.57
C LEU A 427 16.67 -3.72 9.06
N ALA A 428 17.83 -3.53 9.70
CA ALA A 428 19.06 -4.30 9.48
C ALA A 428 19.57 -4.31 8.03
N ASN A 429 19.27 -3.25 7.27
CA ASN A 429 19.89 -3.04 5.96
C ASN A 429 21.41 -2.87 6.13
N LEU A 430 22.18 -3.33 5.15
CA LEU A 430 23.65 -3.32 5.15
C LEU A 430 24.30 -4.13 6.29
N ASN A 431 23.52 -4.97 6.99
CA ASN A 431 24.06 -5.77 8.09
C ASN A 431 25.10 -6.78 7.57
N GLU A 432 26.13 -7.02 8.38
CA GLU A 432 27.21 -7.96 8.04
C GLU A 432 27.28 -9.15 8.98
N ASN A 433 27.08 -8.97 10.29
CA ASN A 433 27.39 -9.99 11.30
C ASN A 433 26.55 -9.87 12.59
N ASN A 434 25.59 -8.94 12.66
CA ASN A 434 24.72 -8.80 13.82
C ASN A 434 23.45 -9.64 13.67
N HIS A 435 22.86 -10.04 14.80
CA HIS A 435 21.68 -10.88 14.86
C HIS A 435 20.50 -10.10 15.45
N PHE A 436 19.43 -9.92 14.68
CA PHE A 436 18.22 -9.20 15.08
C PHE A 436 17.09 -10.19 15.34
N TYR A 437 16.39 -10.02 16.46
CA TYR A 437 15.21 -10.81 16.84
C TYR A 437 14.06 -9.85 17.10
N VAL A 438 13.02 -9.91 16.28
CA VAL A 438 11.84 -9.06 16.38
C VAL A 438 10.67 -9.87 16.91
N PHE A 439 10.23 -9.55 18.12
CA PHE A 439 9.06 -10.14 18.77
C PHE A 439 7.78 -9.39 18.36
N GLY A 440 7.50 -9.45 17.06
CA GLY A 440 6.40 -8.73 16.41
C GLY A 440 6.58 -8.65 14.91
N ASN A 441 6.20 -7.52 14.33
CA ASN A 441 6.19 -7.31 12.87
C ASN A 441 7.33 -6.39 12.42
N VAL A 442 7.69 -6.46 11.14
CA VAL A 442 8.65 -5.55 10.50
C VAL A 442 8.03 -4.84 9.30
N GLY A 443 8.37 -3.56 9.13
CA GLY A 443 7.97 -2.74 7.99
C GLY A 443 8.63 -3.16 6.66
N ASP A 444 8.54 -2.29 5.67
CA ASP A 444 9.06 -2.60 4.32
C ASP A 444 10.60 -2.62 4.31
N ASP A 445 11.15 -3.27 3.29
CA ASP A 445 12.58 -3.22 2.96
C ASP A 445 13.48 -3.71 4.10
N CYS A 446 13.08 -4.79 4.77
CA CYS A 446 13.88 -5.39 5.84
C CYS A 446 15.02 -6.25 5.25
N GLY A 447 16.26 -5.96 5.69
CA GLY A 447 17.44 -6.74 5.32
C GLY A 447 18.00 -6.42 3.93
N ASP A 448 17.77 -5.20 3.42
CA ASP A 448 18.32 -4.78 2.12
C ASP A 448 19.85 -4.79 2.12
N THR A 449 20.45 -5.33 1.06
CA THR A 449 21.91 -5.37 0.86
C THR A 449 22.66 -5.97 2.07
N MET A 450 22.03 -6.90 2.80
CA MET A 450 22.68 -7.60 3.92
C MET A 450 23.72 -8.60 3.38
N HIS A 451 24.92 -8.60 3.97
CA HIS A 451 26.08 -9.41 3.55
C HIS A 451 26.39 -10.58 4.50
N GLY A 452 25.67 -10.68 5.63
CA GLY A 452 25.81 -11.72 6.64
C GLY A 452 25.04 -11.39 7.92
N GLY A 453 25.16 -12.26 8.94
CA GLY A 453 24.37 -12.17 10.17
C GLY A 453 22.99 -12.84 10.04
N LYS A 454 22.06 -12.50 10.93
CA LYS A 454 20.75 -13.14 11.00
C LYS A 454 19.63 -12.14 11.37
N ILE A 455 18.47 -12.28 10.75
CA ILE A 455 17.24 -11.59 11.15
C ILE A 455 16.17 -12.65 11.43
N VAL A 456 15.52 -12.57 12.58
CA VAL A 456 14.41 -13.44 12.98
C VAL A 456 13.23 -12.55 13.33
N VAL A 457 12.07 -12.80 12.72
CA VAL A 457 10.82 -12.07 12.96
C VAL A 457 9.75 -13.07 13.35
N THR A 458 9.19 -12.95 14.55
CA THR A 458 8.15 -13.88 15.03
C THR A 458 6.81 -13.66 14.35
N GLY A 459 6.53 -12.44 13.90
CA GLY A 459 5.31 -12.05 13.20
C GLY A 459 5.49 -11.95 11.69
N ASP A 460 4.79 -10.98 11.09
CA ASP A 460 4.79 -10.74 9.65
C ASP A 460 5.81 -9.67 9.23
N ALA A 461 6.25 -9.79 7.99
CA ALA A 461 7.04 -8.78 7.30
C ALA A 461 6.21 -8.10 6.19
N ARG A 462 6.51 -6.85 5.87
CA ARG A 462 5.84 -6.12 4.78
C ARG A 462 6.59 -6.32 3.45
N ASP A 463 6.52 -5.35 2.55
CA ASP A 463 7.02 -5.53 1.18
C ASP A 463 8.55 -5.47 1.11
N VAL A 464 9.13 -6.04 0.05
CA VAL A 464 10.53 -5.85 -0.33
C VAL A 464 11.54 -6.42 0.70
N VAL A 465 11.13 -7.42 1.47
CA VAL A 465 12.03 -8.14 2.38
C VAL A 465 13.14 -8.82 1.60
N ALA A 466 14.37 -8.76 2.14
CA ALA A 466 15.56 -9.37 1.56
C ALA A 466 15.92 -8.82 0.17
N GLN A 467 15.60 -7.55 -0.12
CA GLN A 467 16.06 -6.90 -1.33
C GLN A 467 17.59 -6.98 -1.42
N THR A 468 18.10 -7.38 -2.58
CA THR A 468 19.54 -7.49 -2.84
C THR A 468 20.35 -8.24 -1.77
N LEU A 469 19.73 -9.16 -1.02
CA LEU A 469 20.40 -9.95 0.02
C LEU A 469 21.56 -10.74 -0.60
N GLN A 470 22.76 -10.60 -0.04
CA GLN A 470 24.01 -11.18 -0.58
C GLN A 470 24.63 -12.25 0.33
N GLY A 471 24.23 -12.29 1.60
CA GLY A 471 24.68 -13.29 2.56
C GLY A 471 23.90 -13.21 3.87
N GLY A 472 24.00 -14.26 4.68
CA GLY A 472 23.29 -14.36 5.96
C GLY A 472 21.92 -15.02 5.84
N LYS A 473 21.12 -14.92 6.90
CA LYS A 473 19.85 -15.64 7.04
C LYS A 473 18.74 -14.70 7.48
N ILE A 474 17.57 -14.78 6.85
CA ILE A 474 16.37 -14.07 7.27
C ILE A 474 15.24 -15.08 7.47
N PHE A 475 14.67 -15.10 8.67
CA PHE A 475 13.63 -16.03 9.11
C PHE A 475 12.39 -15.23 9.51
N ILE A 476 11.27 -15.45 8.82
CA ILE A 476 9.99 -14.81 9.11
C ILE A 476 8.99 -15.90 9.53
N GLY A 477 8.41 -15.81 10.72
CA GLY A 477 7.44 -16.79 11.23
C GLY A 477 6.05 -16.63 10.59
N GLY A 478 5.66 -15.41 10.26
CA GLY A 478 4.40 -15.06 9.61
C GLY A 478 4.49 -14.97 8.09
N ASN A 479 3.67 -14.10 7.51
CA ASN A 479 3.66 -13.81 6.08
C ASN A 479 4.69 -12.75 5.71
N ALA A 480 5.04 -12.67 4.43
CA ALA A 480 5.77 -11.54 3.87
C ALA A 480 5.02 -10.92 2.68
N GLY A 481 5.32 -9.67 2.36
CA GLY A 481 4.59 -8.91 1.34
C GLY A 481 4.98 -9.22 -0.10
N ASN A 482 4.93 -8.18 -0.92
CA ASN A 482 5.27 -8.19 -2.35
C ASN A 482 6.79 -8.08 -2.57
N ARG A 483 7.32 -8.60 -3.69
CA ARG A 483 8.74 -8.48 -4.09
C ARG A 483 9.76 -9.04 -3.08
N VAL A 484 9.39 -10.10 -2.39
CA VAL A 484 10.28 -10.78 -1.43
C VAL A 484 11.47 -11.39 -2.17
N GLY A 485 12.69 -11.11 -1.70
CA GLY A 485 13.93 -11.64 -2.29
C GLY A 485 14.29 -11.05 -3.65
N ILE A 486 13.75 -9.87 -4.00
CA ILE A 486 14.07 -9.20 -5.27
C ILE A 486 15.58 -8.92 -5.38
N GLN A 487 16.17 -9.27 -6.51
CA GLN A 487 17.61 -9.13 -6.79
C GLN A 487 18.54 -9.81 -5.77
N MET A 488 18.08 -10.80 -5.01
CA MET A 488 18.92 -11.60 -4.11
C MET A 488 20.06 -12.28 -4.90
N ARG A 489 21.29 -12.24 -4.37
CA ARG A 489 22.50 -12.66 -5.09
C ARG A 489 23.38 -13.55 -4.23
N GLU A 490 24.09 -14.47 -4.88
CA GLU A 490 25.12 -15.28 -4.27
C GLU A 490 26.47 -14.87 -4.84
N TYR A 491 27.49 -14.77 -3.99
CA TYR A 491 28.84 -14.44 -4.44
C TYR A 491 29.88 -15.26 -3.69
N ARG A 492 30.63 -16.08 -4.44
CA ARG A 492 31.68 -16.98 -3.92
C ARG A 492 31.12 -17.92 -2.85
N ASP A 493 31.61 -17.80 -1.62
CA ASP A 493 31.24 -18.59 -0.44
C ASP A 493 30.04 -18.00 0.33
N LYS A 494 29.55 -16.82 -0.07
CA LYS A 494 28.41 -16.17 0.57
C LYS A 494 27.11 -16.55 -0.11
N ARG A 495 26.40 -17.48 0.51
CA ARG A 495 25.08 -17.92 0.10
C ARG A 495 24.00 -17.41 1.05
N PRO A 496 23.04 -16.59 0.59
CA PRO A 496 21.97 -16.11 1.43
C PRO A 496 20.79 -17.09 1.51
N TYR A 497 20.14 -17.14 2.67
CA TYR A 497 18.97 -17.97 2.93
C TYR A 497 17.80 -17.14 3.47
N LEU A 498 16.63 -17.32 2.88
CA LEU A 498 15.39 -16.69 3.28
C LEU A 498 14.33 -17.76 3.54
N VAL A 499 13.77 -17.80 4.76
CA VAL A 499 12.72 -18.75 5.15
C VAL A 499 11.50 -17.99 5.64
N ILE A 500 10.36 -18.24 5.02
CA ILE A 500 9.06 -17.64 5.35
C ILE A 500 8.10 -18.75 5.80
N GLY A 501 7.54 -18.60 7.00
CA GLY A 501 6.57 -19.52 7.58
C GLY A 501 5.24 -19.50 6.85
N GLY A 502 4.69 -18.30 6.62
CA GLY A 502 3.40 -18.08 5.96
C GLY A 502 3.47 -18.04 4.43
N GLY A 503 2.61 -17.23 3.82
CA GLY A 503 2.60 -16.97 2.39
C GLY A 503 3.26 -15.66 2.00
N VAL A 504 3.42 -15.47 0.70
CA VAL A 504 3.99 -14.25 0.08
C VAL A 504 3.10 -13.73 -1.05
N ASP A 505 3.16 -12.42 -1.33
CA ASP A 505 2.41 -11.83 -2.44
C ASP A 505 3.18 -12.01 -3.78
N ASN A 506 3.07 -11.07 -4.72
CA ASN A 506 3.64 -11.22 -6.08
C ASN A 506 5.17 -11.03 -6.10
N TYR A 507 5.81 -11.38 -7.23
CA TYR A 507 7.22 -11.10 -7.54
C TYR A 507 8.24 -11.73 -6.58
N LEU A 508 7.93 -12.89 -6.00
CA LEU A 508 8.87 -13.66 -5.20
C LEU A 508 10.12 -14.00 -6.03
N GLY A 509 11.31 -13.58 -5.57
CA GLY A 509 12.58 -13.88 -6.22
C GLY A 509 12.77 -13.22 -7.61
N GLU A 510 12.11 -12.09 -7.85
CA GLU A 510 12.30 -11.33 -9.10
C GLU A 510 13.79 -10.94 -9.28
N TYR A 511 14.37 -11.20 -10.45
CA TYR A 511 15.78 -10.96 -10.77
C TYR A 511 16.79 -11.65 -9.82
N MET A 512 16.40 -12.75 -9.18
CA MET A 512 17.28 -13.53 -8.31
C MET A 512 18.48 -14.10 -9.09
N ALA A 513 19.68 -13.88 -8.58
CA ALA A 513 20.94 -14.30 -9.17
C ALA A 513 21.72 -15.29 -8.27
N GLY A 514 21.09 -15.82 -7.23
CA GLY A 514 21.69 -16.79 -6.32
C GLY A 514 20.99 -16.89 -4.95
N GLY A 515 21.37 -17.87 -4.15
CA GLY A 515 20.82 -18.11 -2.82
C GLY A 515 19.60 -19.03 -2.78
N VAL A 516 18.94 -19.10 -1.62
CA VAL A 516 17.82 -20.02 -1.37
C VAL A 516 16.66 -19.31 -0.71
N ILE A 517 15.46 -19.48 -1.28
CA ILE A 517 14.20 -19.02 -0.68
C ILE A 517 13.33 -20.24 -0.36
N ILE A 518 12.76 -20.30 0.85
CA ILE A 518 11.87 -21.37 1.31
C ILE A 518 10.56 -20.76 1.81
N ILE A 519 9.43 -21.18 1.24
CA ILE A 519 8.08 -20.84 1.71
C ILE A 519 7.47 -22.09 2.31
N LEU A 520 7.24 -22.09 3.63
CA LEU A 520 6.78 -23.25 4.38
C LEU A 520 5.27 -23.43 4.36
N ASN A 521 4.51 -22.37 4.04
CA ASN A 521 3.05 -22.39 4.02
C ASN A 521 2.44 -23.06 5.27
N SER A 522 2.96 -22.73 6.45
CA SER A 522 2.62 -23.40 7.73
C SER A 522 1.16 -23.22 8.13
N ARG A 523 0.49 -22.20 7.57
CA ARG A 523 -0.92 -21.90 7.80
C ARG A 523 -1.85 -22.39 6.69
N GLY A 524 -1.34 -23.20 5.75
CA GLY A 524 -2.16 -23.94 4.79
C GLY A 524 -2.91 -23.07 3.78
N ARG A 525 -2.29 -21.98 3.29
CA ARG A 525 -2.88 -21.20 2.18
C ARG A 525 -3.00 -22.10 0.95
N SER A 526 -4.14 -22.01 0.27
CA SER A 526 -4.35 -22.62 -1.04
C SER A 526 -3.33 -22.10 -2.06
N GLU A 527 -2.99 -20.82 -1.96
CA GLU A 527 -2.03 -20.13 -2.81
C GLU A 527 -0.92 -19.52 -1.94
N PRO A 528 0.18 -20.26 -1.69
CA PRO A 528 1.25 -19.81 -0.81
C PRO A 528 2.10 -18.66 -1.38
N ALA A 529 2.02 -18.42 -2.69
CA ALA A 529 2.74 -17.35 -3.36
C ALA A 529 1.85 -16.67 -4.43
N GLY A 530 2.08 -15.38 -4.66
CA GLY A 530 1.43 -14.61 -5.70
C GLY A 530 1.92 -14.96 -7.12
N TYR A 531 1.76 -14.03 -8.06
CA TYR A 531 2.17 -14.17 -9.45
C TYR A 531 3.62 -13.74 -9.68
N TYR A 532 4.15 -14.10 -10.85
CA TYR A 532 5.46 -13.65 -11.36
C TYR A 532 6.67 -14.21 -10.60
N ILE A 533 6.53 -15.39 -10.00
CA ILE A 533 7.57 -16.03 -9.19
C ILE A 533 8.82 -16.29 -10.04
N GLY A 534 9.98 -15.83 -9.59
CA GLY A 534 11.27 -16.03 -10.26
C GLY A 534 11.41 -15.27 -11.58
N THR A 535 10.58 -14.28 -11.88
CA THR A 535 10.71 -13.51 -13.14
C THR A 535 12.11 -12.91 -13.26
N GLY A 536 12.81 -13.19 -14.36
CA GLY A 536 14.19 -12.72 -14.58
C GLY A 536 15.26 -13.41 -13.73
N MET A 537 14.93 -14.53 -13.08
CA MET A 537 15.87 -15.33 -12.28
C MET A 537 16.94 -15.98 -13.18
N ILE A 538 18.20 -15.77 -12.82
CA ILE A 538 19.37 -16.37 -13.49
C ILE A 538 20.18 -17.30 -12.56
N GLY A 539 19.92 -17.29 -11.25
CA GLY A 539 20.61 -18.12 -10.26
C GLY A 539 19.77 -18.38 -9.01
N GLY A 540 20.15 -19.39 -8.23
CA GLY A 540 19.51 -19.74 -6.95
C GLY A 540 18.43 -20.82 -7.03
N ARG A 541 17.71 -21.04 -5.94
CA ARG A 541 16.57 -21.99 -5.85
C ARG A 541 15.45 -21.44 -4.96
N ILE A 542 14.20 -21.64 -5.38
CA ILE A 542 13.01 -21.31 -4.60
C ILE A 542 12.23 -22.60 -4.33
N TYR A 543 11.95 -22.88 -3.06
CA TYR A 543 11.16 -24.02 -2.61
C TYR A 543 9.86 -23.53 -2.00
N ILE A 544 8.73 -23.97 -2.52
CA ILE A 544 7.40 -23.63 -1.99
C ILE A 544 6.72 -24.92 -1.57
N ARG A 545 6.44 -25.09 -0.28
CA ARG A 545 5.76 -26.28 0.24
C ARG A 545 4.32 -26.31 -0.29
N GLY A 546 3.96 -27.40 -0.96
CA GLY A 546 2.69 -27.53 -1.67
C GLY A 546 2.80 -27.23 -3.16
N ARG A 547 1.68 -27.43 -3.87
CA ARG A 547 1.60 -27.23 -5.32
C ARG A 547 1.24 -25.78 -5.62
N VAL A 548 2.00 -25.15 -6.51
CA VAL A 548 1.71 -23.83 -7.06
C VAL A 548 1.27 -23.98 -8.51
N SER A 549 0.26 -23.21 -8.92
CA SER A 549 -0.15 -23.17 -10.33
C SER A 549 1.02 -22.70 -11.21
N PRO A 550 1.37 -23.43 -12.29
CA PRO A 550 2.39 -23.00 -13.26
C PRO A 550 2.17 -21.60 -13.84
N THR A 551 0.91 -21.14 -13.92
CA THR A 551 0.57 -19.80 -14.41
C THR A 551 1.08 -18.67 -13.51
N ARG A 552 1.56 -18.98 -12.31
CA ARG A 552 2.17 -18.03 -11.37
C ARG A 552 3.69 -17.91 -11.52
N VAL A 553 4.32 -18.84 -12.24
CA VAL A 553 5.78 -18.89 -12.41
C VAL A 553 6.18 -18.04 -13.62
N GLY A 554 7.16 -17.15 -13.43
CA GLY A 554 7.65 -16.25 -14.46
C GLY A 554 6.61 -15.26 -15.00
N LEU A 555 7.00 -14.50 -16.01
CA LEU A 555 6.13 -13.55 -16.68
C LEU A 555 5.36 -14.24 -17.81
N GLN A 556 4.08 -14.53 -17.56
CA GLN A 556 3.18 -15.10 -18.55
C GLN A 556 2.80 -14.07 -19.63
N PRO A 557 2.65 -14.47 -20.91
CA PRO A 557 2.12 -13.60 -21.96
C PRO A 557 0.67 -13.19 -21.69
N SER A 558 0.29 -12.01 -22.17
CA SER A 558 -1.06 -11.48 -21.98
C SER A 558 -2.03 -12.17 -22.93
N LYS A 559 -3.31 -12.20 -22.57
CA LYS A 559 -4.36 -12.75 -23.44
C LYS A 559 -4.33 -12.12 -24.84
N THR A 560 -4.09 -10.82 -24.94
CA THR A 560 -3.97 -10.11 -26.22
C THR A 560 -2.76 -10.57 -27.04
N GLU A 561 -1.60 -10.75 -26.40
CA GLU A 561 -0.41 -11.30 -27.07
C GLU A 561 -0.68 -12.72 -27.58
N MET A 562 -1.34 -13.55 -26.77
CA MET A 562 -1.73 -14.92 -27.14
C MET A 562 -2.72 -14.96 -28.30
N ILE A 563 -3.76 -14.13 -28.28
CA ILE A 563 -4.73 -14.06 -29.38
C ILE A 563 -4.05 -13.64 -30.69
N ARG A 564 -3.15 -12.65 -30.63
CA ARG A 564 -2.38 -12.20 -31.81
C ARG A 564 -1.47 -13.31 -32.32
N PHE A 565 -0.80 -14.02 -31.42
CA PHE A 565 0.04 -15.16 -31.77
C PHE A 565 -0.76 -16.27 -32.47
N LEU A 566 -1.88 -16.70 -31.87
CA LEU A 566 -2.73 -17.75 -32.45
C LEU A 566 -3.28 -17.35 -33.83
N ARG A 567 -3.73 -16.09 -33.99
CA ARG A 567 -4.16 -15.57 -35.31
C ARG A 567 -3.03 -15.56 -36.33
N ALA A 568 -1.80 -15.23 -35.91
CA ALA A 568 -0.65 -15.33 -36.80
C ALA A 568 -0.37 -16.79 -37.21
N MET A 569 -0.50 -17.75 -36.28
CA MET A 569 -0.36 -19.18 -36.59
C MET A 569 -1.43 -19.70 -37.55
N LEU A 570 -2.67 -19.20 -37.45
CA LEU A 570 -3.71 -19.45 -38.45
C LEU A 570 -3.32 -18.91 -39.83
N LEU A 571 -2.85 -17.67 -39.91
CA LEU A 571 -2.48 -17.03 -41.18
C LEU A 571 -1.35 -17.73 -41.93
N VAL A 572 -0.39 -18.30 -41.20
CA VAL A 572 0.73 -19.05 -41.79
C VAL A 572 0.42 -20.55 -42.01
N GLY A 573 -0.81 -20.99 -41.69
CA GLY A 573 -1.27 -22.36 -41.92
C GLY A 573 -0.81 -23.38 -40.88
N TYR A 574 -0.32 -22.93 -39.70
CA TYR A 574 0.00 -23.83 -38.59
C TYR A 574 -1.20 -24.18 -37.71
N LEU A 575 -2.30 -23.43 -37.81
CA LEU A 575 -3.58 -23.71 -37.15
C LEU A 575 -4.73 -23.59 -38.16
N ASP A 576 -5.85 -24.24 -37.88
CA ASP A 576 -7.14 -24.01 -38.56
C ASP A 576 -8.11 -23.22 -37.66
N GLU A 577 -9.26 -22.80 -38.20
CA GLU A 577 -10.24 -21.99 -37.46
C GLU A 577 -10.80 -22.72 -36.23
N LYS A 578 -10.99 -24.04 -36.33
CA LYS A 578 -11.50 -24.85 -35.22
C LYS A 578 -10.50 -24.91 -34.07
N ALA A 579 -9.22 -25.17 -34.38
CA ALA A 579 -8.15 -25.20 -33.40
C ALA A 579 -7.95 -23.82 -32.76
N LEU A 580 -8.10 -22.72 -33.53
CA LEU A 580 -8.07 -21.38 -32.99
C LEU A 580 -9.16 -21.18 -31.93
N ASP A 581 -10.42 -21.49 -32.26
CA ASP A 581 -11.56 -21.31 -31.34
C ASP A 581 -11.41 -22.13 -30.05
N GLU A 582 -10.91 -23.36 -30.14
CA GLU A 582 -10.62 -24.21 -28.97
C GLU A 582 -9.49 -23.64 -28.10
N MET A 583 -8.55 -22.87 -28.68
CA MET A 583 -7.37 -22.34 -27.99
C MET A 583 -7.54 -20.93 -27.41
N LEU A 584 -8.50 -20.13 -27.89
CA LEU A 584 -8.68 -18.72 -27.48
C LEU A 584 -8.97 -18.52 -25.97
N GLY A 585 -9.42 -19.56 -25.28
CA GLY A 585 -9.72 -19.57 -23.85
C GLY A 585 -8.63 -20.15 -22.95
N LEU A 586 -7.60 -20.77 -23.51
CA LEU A 586 -6.58 -21.50 -22.74
C LEU A 586 -5.53 -20.56 -22.14
N SER A 587 -4.97 -20.96 -21.00
CA SER A 587 -3.76 -20.34 -20.47
C SER A 587 -2.56 -20.67 -21.36
N TYR A 588 -1.49 -19.87 -21.26
CA TYR A 588 -0.25 -20.13 -22.00
C TYR A 588 0.29 -21.55 -21.77
N ILE A 589 0.25 -22.02 -20.52
CA ILE A 589 0.72 -23.34 -20.12
C ILE A 589 -0.05 -24.44 -20.84
N GLU A 590 -1.38 -24.40 -20.83
CA GLU A 590 -2.24 -25.37 -21.51
C GLU A 590 -2.10 -25.28 -23.04
N LEU A 591 -1.86 -24.08 -23.55
CA LEU A 591 -1.74 -23.82 -24.98
C LEU A 591 -0.44 -24.41 -25.54
N ILE A 592 0.69 -24.28 -24.85
CA ILE A 592 1.98 -24.87 -25.28
C ILE A 592 1.90 -26.39 -25.46
N GLU A 593 1.12 -27.07 -24.60
CA GLU A 593 0.91 -28.52 -24.67
C GLU A 593 0.08 -28.95 -25.89
N ARG A 594 -0.77 -28.06 -26.41
CA ARG A 594 -1.68 -28.34 -27.52
C ARG A 594 -1.21 -27.79 -28.87
N LEU A 595 -0.28 -26.84 -28.87
CA LEU A 595 0.22 -26.25 -30.11
C LEU A 595 0.97 -27.29 -30.96
N PRO A 596 0.75 -27.31 -32.29
CA PRO A 596 1.52 -28.15 -33.19
C PRO A 596 3.00 -27.74 -33.22
N GLY A 597 3.89 -28.70 -33.55
CA GLY A 597 5.32 -28.63 -33.28
C GLY A 597 6.02 -27.30 -33.57
N GLU A 598 5.85 -26.73 -34.77
CA GLU A 598 6.47 -25.44 -35.12
C GLU A 598 5.85 -24.26 -34.34
N ALA A 599 4.54 -24.22 -34.19
CA ALA A 599 3.87 -23.18 -33.41
C ALA A 599 4.29 -23.23 -31.94
N SER A 600 4.38 -24.42 -31.34
CA SER A 600 4.87 -24.60 -29.97
C SER A 600 6.32 -24.11 -29.83
N ARG A 601 7.19 -24.43 -30.81
CA ARG A 601 8.58 -23.94 -30.84
C ARG A 601 8.66 -22.41 -30.89
N TYR A 602 7.88 -21.76 -31.75
CA TYR A 602 7.85 -20.30 -31.83
C TYR A 602 7.36 -19.65 -30.54
N ALA A 603 6.30 -20.22 -29.92
CA ALA A 603 5.77 -19.72 -28.67
C ALA A 603 6.80 -19.81 -27.53
N LYS A 604 7.50 -20.94 -27.38
CA LYS A 604 8.57 -21.11 -26.39
C LYS A 604 9.71 -20.11 -26.60
N LYS A 605 10.15 -19.93 -27.84
CA LYS A 605 11.21 -18.95 -28.17
C LYS A 605 10.79 -17.52 -27.79
N LEU A 606 9.53 -17.16 -28.04
CA LEU A 606 9.03 -15.80 -27.82
C LEU A 606 8.72 -15.51 -26.35
N TYR A 607 8.17 -16.48 -25.62
CA TYR A 607 7.56 -16.27 -24.31
C TYR A 607 8.29 -16.97 -23.16
N GLU A 608 9.11 -18.00 -23.42
CA GLU A 608 9.95 -18.64 -22.41
C GLU A 608 11.41 -18.18 -22.52
N GLU A 609 12.06 -18.37 -23.68
CA GLU A 609 13.48 -18.11 -23.85
C GLU A 609 13.81 -16.61 -23.79
N ARG A 610 13.09 -15.79 -24.56
CA ARG A 610 13.32 -14.33 -24.61
C ARG A 610 13.02 -13.64 -23.28
N VAL A 611 12.06 -14.17 -22.53
CA VAL A 611 11.60 -13.60 -21.26
C VAL A 611 12.37 -14.18 -20.06
N GLY A 612 13.06 -15.31 -20.26
CA GLY A 612 13.78 -16.02 -19.21
C GLY A 612 12.84 -16.68 -18.21
N MET A 613 11.83 -17.41 -18.68
CA MET A 613 10.87 -18.08 -17.81
C MET A 613 11.55 -19.19 -16.98
N PRO A 614 11.41 -19.18 -15.64
CA PRO A 614 12.00 -20.20 -14.77
C PRO A 614 11.49 -21.61 -15.06
N SER A 615 12.32 -22.60 -14.73
CA SER A 615 11.90 -23.99 -14.69
C SER A 615 11.17 -24.27 -13.37
N TYR A 616 10.18 -25.15 -13.38
CA TYR A 616 9.46 -25.55 -12.18
C TYR A 616 9.15 -27.04 -12.17
N GLU A 617 9.16 -27.66 -10.99
CA GLU A 617 8.83 -29.07 -10.78
C GLU A 617 8.06 -29.24 -9.46
N TYR A 618 7.07 -30.13 -9.41
CA TYR A 618 6.37 -30.47 -8.15
C TYR A 618 6.77 -31.87 -7.67
N ARG A 619 7.68 -31.93 -6.69
CA ARG A 619 8.34 -33.17 -6.25
C ARG A 619 8.75 -33.10 -4.77
N GLU A 620 9.16 -34.24 -4.21
CA GLU A 620 9.86 -34.27 -2.93
C GLU A 620 11.27 -33.66 -3.08
N LEU A 621 11.86 -33.25 -1.95
CA LEU A 621 13.23 -32.77 -1.92
C LEU A 621 14.19 -33.94 -2.16
N MET A 622 15.28 -33.67 -2.88
CA MET A 622 16.34 -34.64 -3.12
C MET A 622 17.26 -34.74 -1.89
N ASP A 623 18.00 -35.84 -1.74
CA ASP A 623 18.87 -36.07 -0.57
C ASP A 623 19.91 -34.94 -0.35
N ASP A 624 20.46 -34.38 -1.43
CA ASP A 624 21.40 -33.26 -1.38
C ASP A 624 20.72 -31.95 -0.96
N GLU A 625 19.50 -31.70 -1.45
CA GLU A 625 18.67 -30.57 -1.03
C GLU A 625 18.30 -30.70 0.46
N ILE A 626 17.89 -31.88 0.91
CA ILE A 626 17.59 -32.14 2.34
C ILE A 626 18.83 -31.87 3.18
N LYS A 627 20.00 -32.38 2.78
CA LYS A 627 21.26 -32.17 3.49
C LYS A 627 21.63 -30.68 3.59
N GLU A 628 21.35 -29.90 2.54
CA GLU A 628 21.56 -28.45 2.53
C GLU A 628 20.57 -27.70 3.44
N LEU A 629 19.29 -28.03 3.35
CA LEU A 629 18.22 -27.27 4.00
C LEU A 629 18.04 -27.63 5.48
N LEU A 630 18.39 -28.86 5.88
CA LEU A 630 18.14 -29.36 7.24
C LEU A 630 18.78 -28.50 8.34
N PRO A 631 20.06 -28.07 8.26
CA PRO A 631 20.64 -27.16 9.24
C PRO A 631 19.90 -25.82 9.31
N ILE A 632 19.49 -25.27 8.16
CA ILE A 632 18.76 -24.00 8.08
C ILE A 632 17.38 -24.13 8.73
N MET A 633 16.67 -25.22 8.46
CA MET A 633 15.37 -25.53 9.03
C MET A 633 15.43 -25.78 10.54
N ARG A 634 16.52 -26.37 11.05
CA ARG A 634 16.76 -26.48 12.51
C ARG A 634 16.91 -25.12 13.16
N GLU A 635 17.76 -24.25 12.60
CA GLU A 635 17.93 -22.90 13.14
C GLU A 635 16.61 -22.11 13.11
N TYR A 636 15.87 -22.18 12.00
CA TYR A 636 14.54 -21.57 11.90
C TYR A 636 13.58 -22.10 12.98
N SER A 637 13.58 -23.41 13.21
CA SER A 637 12.73 -24.06 14.22
C SER A 637 13.10 -23.65 15.66
N GLU A 638 14.40 -23.60 15.96
CA GLU A 638 14.94 -23.19 17.26
C GLU A 638 14.67 -21.71 17.55
N ASP A 639 14.91 -20.83 16.57
CA ASP A 639 14.74 -19.39 16.74
C ASP A 639 13.27 -18.97 16.91
N LEU A 640 12.33 -19.69 16.28
CA LEU A 640 10.90 -19.39 16.33
C LEU A 640 10.13 -20.28 17.32
N GLY A 641 10.76 -21.29 17.93
CA GLY A 641 10.16 -22.14 18.96
C GLY A 641 9.09 -23.12 18.44
N HIS A 642 9.19 -23.54 17.18
CA HIS A 642 8.25 -24.47 16.56
C HIS A 642 9.02 -25.53 15.77
N ASN A 643 8.61 -26.81 15.84
CA ASN A 643 9.26 -27.87 15.09
C ASN A 643 8.78 -27.90 13.64
N TYR A 644 9.65 -27.54 12.69
CA TYR A 644 9.40 -27.62 11.25
C TYR A 644 10.21 -28.74 10.56
N LEU A 645 10.84 -29.64 11.32
CA LEU A 645 11.73 -30.68 10.78
C LEU A 645 10.99 -31.82 10.09
N ASP A 646 9.73 -32.03 10.44
CA ASP A 646 8.89 -33.11 9.89
C ASP A 646 8.48 -32.85 8.42
N MET A 647 8.86 -31.69 7.85
CA MET A 647 8.44 -31.26 6.52
C MET A 647 9.31 -31.83 5.38
N GLN A 648 10.33 -32.64 5.70
CA GLN A 648 11.24 -33.21 4.70
C GLN A 648 10.55 -34.20 3.74
N SER A 649 9.50 -34.88 4.19
CA SER A 649 8.71 -35.81 3.38
C SER A 649 7.59 -35.13 2.60
N ASP A 650 7.46 -33.80 2.69
CA ASP A 650 6.47 -33.07 1.93
C ASP A 650 6.91 -32.84 0.49
N ARG A 651 5.93 -32.54 -0.36
CA ARG A 651 6.16 -32.14 -1.74
C ARG A 651 6.23 -30.64 -1.88
N TYR A 652 7.19 -30.19 -2.67
CA TYR A 652 7.49 -28.81 -2.94
C TYR A 652 7.31 -28.51 -4.42
N THR A 653 6.82 -27.31 -4.72
CA THR A 653 7.08 -26.68 -6.02
C THR A 653 8.47 -26.09 -5.96
N VAL A 654 9.40 -26.68 -6.71
CA VAL A 654 10.80 -26.27 -6.80
C VAL A 654 10.97 -25.45 -8.08
N ILE A 655 11.49 -24.24 -7.95
CA ILE A 655 11.69 -23.30 -9.05
C ILE A 655 13.18 -22.98 -9.16
N THR A 656 13.70 -23.09 -10.39
CA THR A 656 15.12 -22.88 -10.72
C THR A 656 15.25 -22.02 -11.98
N PRO A 657 16.44 -21.44 -12.24
CA PRO A 657 16.68 -20.68 -13.46
C PRO A 657 16.42 -21.52 -14.71
N HIS A 658 16.17 -20.84 -15.84
CA HIS A 658 16.03 -21.51 -17.13
C HIS A 658 17.35 -22.18 -17.53
N LYS A 659 17.31 -23.47 -17.91
CA LYS A 659 18.52 -24.30 -18.13
C LYS A 659 19.51 -23.74 -19.16
N ASN A 660 19.04 -22.95 -20.15
CA ASN A 660 19.89 -22.40 -21.22
C ASN A 660 20.49 -21.01 -20.93
N LEU A 661 20.19 -20.37 -19.79
CA LEU A 661 20.77 -19.08 -19.40
C LEU A 661 22.00 -19.20 -18.48
N ALA A 662 22.31 -20.43 -18.06
CA ALA A 662 23.39 -20.72 -17.12
C ALA A 662 24.76 -20.98 -17.78
N GLU A 663 24.84 -21.02 -19.12
CA GLU A 663 26.12 -21.01 -19.82
C GLU A 663 26.48 -19.57 -20.19
N PRO A 664 27.48 -18.95 -19.53
CA PRO A 664 28.00 -17.68 -19.99
C PRO A 664 28.66 -17.89 -21.37
N ASN A 665 28.20 -17.14 -22.36
CA ASN A 665 28.96 -16.96 -23.62
C ASN A 665 30.37 -16.40 -23.34
#